data_AF-A0A497QSV3-F1
#
_entry.id   AF-A0A497QSV3-F1
#
_cell.length_a   1.000
_cell.length_b   1.000
_cell.length_c   1.000
_cell.angle_alpha   90.00
_cell.angle_beta   90.00
_cell.angle_gamma   90.00
#
_symmetry.space_group_name_H-M   'P 1'
#
loop_
_entity.id
_entity.type
_entity.pdbx_description
1 polymer ?
#
loop_
_entity_poly.entity_id
_entity_poly.type
_entity_poly.pdbx_seq_one_letter_code
_entity_poly.pdbx_strand_id
1 'polypeptide(L)'
;MCSKIDFETYCKNRKPIFAYNPQGVSNISLLKSVIDAGGVGLIDLERLSLEESLEQLKSCYQQLAPSWGVRVTTKKQFEQVLALHSDTFPLIVIIGDFDLTEKELTKAQAKQLVLLAEVVSLNEAYNKKWAEAYVVKGNEAAGRVGDETSFILTQQFANAGLTFLVQGGIGFYTIGGIFSVGAKGVILDTQLFLTPESPLSAEVKSFLAKLDATDTQVLGKTTAKKYRVYARLGTKIVKEFVKKEKSLLELSLKERSIAFQKDILAERPMFDSKDIANSLLPVGQDIPFAKILVDKFRTTAGIIDGLLSQAKNQIAGVVDNFPIREGVEVTKQLGTRFPIIQGPMANVSESPEFAKILADEGALPFLALGSLFPNQTRTLIKGTKQLLREKPFGCGIIGLEANKTARDKHLEILREEKPPFVVVAAGTIQQAKEVQSYGITTFLHTPSPAIFAEAIEAGVNYLVLEGMECGGHIGILTSFVLWELSLHRLQAFEKKLKESRRKITVAFAGGIGDRFSAAQAAVLCGALPALMHGVFWVGTAYLLTKEIVGTGTLKPLYQRLALNAKETMVLGETVNTRARSIPTPFAKEIIKRELERLRQGLSLKERKHQYERDNLGATRIAARGEIWNPEGEDDKPNRFMPINEEGQYQKGNYLIGQIVASLRCVRTVSQLHQELTSNAKETIIQKTQTLLPHLSSLLAKKITPREATLPVQGLVETTEEQVEEST
;
A
#
# COMPACT_ATOMS: atom_id res chain seq x y z
N MET A 1 -31.58 16.54 26.80
CA MET A 1 -30.19 16.22 26.41
C MET A 1 -30.26 15.21 25.28
N CYS A 2 -29.90 15.58 24.05
CA CYS A 2 -29.73 14.58 22.98
C CYS A 2 -28.57 13.65 23.37
N SER A 3 -28.77 12.33 23.27
CA SER A 3 -27.68 11.35 23.42
C SER A 3 -26.61 11.62 22.37
N LYS A 4 -25.33 11.63 22.78
CA LYS A 4 -24.19 11.76 21.86
C LYS A 4 -24.33 10.73 20.73
N ILE A 5 -24.27 11.19 19.47
CA ILE A 5 -24.18 10.30 18.31
C ILE A 5 -22.69 10.00 18.10
N ASP A 6 -22.31 8.73 18.26
CA ASP A 6 -20.96 8.27 17.95
C ASP A 6 -20.76 8.00 16.46
N PHE A 7 -19.51 7.79 16.06
CA PHE A 7 -19.16 7.51 14.66
C PHE A 7 -19.89 6.28 14.05
N GLU A 8 -20.08 5.21 14.82
CA GLU A 8 -20.77 4.01 14.29
C GLU A 8 -22.25 4.29 14.03
N THR A 9 -22.91 4.99 14.95
CA THR A 9 -24.30 5.45 14.81
C THR A 9 -24.43 6.42 13.64
N TYR A 10 -23.45 7.32 13.47
CA TYR A 10 -23.39 8.22 12.32
C TYR A 10 -23.38 7.46 10.98
N CYS A 11 -22.63 6.35 10.89
CA CYS A 11 -22.52 5.58 9.65
C CYS A 11 -23.74 4.70 9.34
N LYS A 12 -24.57 4.35 10.33
CA LYS A 12 -25.62 3.32 10.24
C LYS A 12 -26.62 3.45 9.08
N ASN A 13 -26.88 4.66 8.58
CA ASN A 13 -27.84 4.91 7.49
C ASN A 13 -27.20 5.53 6.25
N ARG A 14 -25.87 5.51 6.15
CA ARG A 14 -25.12 6.14 5.07
C ARG A 14 -24.31 5.09 4.32
N LYS A 15 -24.14 5.30 3.01
CA LYS A 15 -23.17 4.55 2.24
C LYS A 15 -21.78 4.81 2.84
N PRO A 16 -20.95 3.76 3.03
CA PRO A 16 -19.64 3.89 3.68
C PRO A 16 -18.59 4.49 2.72
N ILE A 17 -18.99 5.55 2.01
CA ILE A 17 -18.16 6.36 1.11
C ILE A 17 -18.15 7.79 1.65
N PHE A 18 -16.94 8.25 1.90
CA PHE A 18 -16.62 9.63 2.20
C PHE A 18 -15.88 10.20 1.00
N ALA A 19 -16.01 11.48 0.69
CA ALA A 19 -15.29 12.04 -0.44
C ALA A 19 -14.87 13.50 -0.26
N TYR A 20 -13.62 13.80 -0.56
CA TYR A 20 -13.10 15.17 -0.53
C TYR A 20 -13.49 15.98 -1.76
N ASN A 21 -13.79 17.26 -1.56
CA ASN A 21 -13.78 18.25 -2.64
C ASN A 21 -12.34 18.50 -3.10
N PRO A 22 -12.09 18.88 -4.36
CA PRO A 22 -10.75 19.29 -4.79
C PRO A 22 -10.23 20.46 -3.94
N GLN A 23 -9.03 20.34 -3.38
CA GLN A 23 -8.40 21.41 -2.59
C GLN A 23 -8.27 22.70 -3.41
N GLY A 24 -8.52 23.85 -2.76
CA GLY A 24 -8.49 25.17 -3.39
C GLY A 24 -9.75 25.55 -4.17
N VAL A 25 -10.73 24.65 -4.31
CA VAL A 25 -11.97 24.93 -5.06
C VAL A 25 -13.14 25.17 -4.10
N SER A 26 -13.71 26.37 -4.14
CA SER A 26 -14.83 26.76 -3.26
C SER A 26 -16.19 26.18 -3.67
N ASN A 27 -16.34 25.84 -4.96
CA ASN A 27 -17.55 25.21 -5.48
C ASN A 27 -17.72 23.80 -4.91
N ILE A 28 -18.86 23.53 -4.27
CA ILE A 28 -19.19 22.29 -3.55
C ILE A 28 -20.14 21.34 -4.31
N SER A 29 -20.27 21.51 -5.63
CA SER A 29 -21.15 20.68 -6.48
C SER A 29 -20.87 19.18 -6.35
N LEU A 30 -19.59 18.79 -6.30
CA LEU A 30 -19.20 17.40 -6.07
C LEU A 30 -19.71 16.87 -4.73
N LEU A 31 -19.59 17.67 -3.66
CA LEU A 31 -20.04 17.27 -2.33
C LEU A 31 -21.56 17.08 -2.26
N LYS A 32 -22.32 17.95 -2.93
CA LYS A 32 -23.78 17.78 -3.07
C LYS A 32 -24.09 16.43 -3.74
N SER A 33 -23.41 16.11 -4.84
CA SER A 33 -23.59 14.83 -5.54
C SER A 33 -23.24 13.61 -4.68
N VAL A 34 -22.17 13.68 -3.87
CA VAL A 34 -21.80 12.62 -2.92
C VAL A 34 -22.88 12.42 -1.85
N ILE A 35 -23.41 13.51 -1.32
CA ILE A 35 -24.47 13.49 -0.28
C ILE A 35 -25.77 12.93 -0.85
N ASP A 36 -26.17 13.38 -2.05
CA ASP A 36 -27.37 12.90 -2.74
C ASP A 36 -27.26 11.41 -3.10
N ALA A 37 -26.05 10.94 -3.40
CA ALA A 37 -25.75 9.53 -3.59
C ALA A 37 -25.80 8.73 -2.28
N GLY A 38 -25.94 9.37 -1.11
CA GLY A 38 -26.03 8.74 0.22
C GLY A 38 -24.70 8.59 0.94
N GLY A 39 -23.61 9.18 0.44
CA GLY A 39 -22.30 9.23 1.08
C GLY A 39 -22.13 10.42 2.03
N VAL A 40 -20.88 10.71 2.37
CA VAL A 40 -20.48 11.84 3.22
C VAL A 40 -19.52 12.76 2.47
N GLY A 41 -19.93 14.02 2.26
CA GLY A 41 -19.07 15.03 1.65
C GLY A 41 -18.02 15.54 2.64
N LEU A 42 -16.77 15.70 2.23
CA LEU A 42 -15.69 16.21 3.06
C LEU A 42 -15.05 17.45 2.42
N ILE A 43 -14.84 18.49 3.21
CA ILE A 43 -13.97 19.60 2.83
C ILE A 43 -12.60 19.45 3.51
N ASP A 44 -11.55 19.85 2.81
CA ASP A 44 -10.19 19.87 3.33
C ASP A 44 -9.69 21.32 3.46
N LEU A 45 -9.38 21.74 4.68
CA LEU A 45 -8.89 23.08 4.97
C LEU A 45 -7.36 23.18 4.96
N GLU A 46 -6.65 22.09 4.65
CA GLU A 46 -5.20 22.14 4.47
C GLU A 46 -4.81 23.18 3.42
N ARG A 47 -3.79 23.99 3.73
CA ARG A 47 -3.27 25.11 2.89
C ARG A 47 -4.24 26.27 2.67
N LEU A 48 -5.47 26.25 3.19
CA LEU A 48 -6.36 27.41 3.19
C LEU A 48 -5.99 28.43 4.27
N SER A 49 -6.19 29.71 3.97
CA SER A 49 -6.14 30.76 4.98
C SER A 49 -7.30 30.59 5.97
N LEU A 50 -7.24 31.26 7.14
CA LEU A 50 -8.36 31.22 8.08
C LEU A 50 -9.62 31.89 7.52
N GLU A 51 -9.46 32.90 6.68
CA GLU A 51 -10.57 33.59 6.03
C GLU A 51 -11.27 32.68 5.01
N GLU A 52 -10.50 32.06 4.10
CA GLU A 52 -11.02 31.09 3.13
C GLU A 52 -11.64 29.87 3.83
N SER A 53 -11.02 29.41 4.93
CA SER A 53 -11.56 28.32 5.75
C SER A 53 -12.95 28.68 6.29
N LEU A 54 -13.11 29.90 6.79
CA LEU A 54 -14.37 30.41 7.33
C LEU A 54 -15.44 30.54 6.23
N GLU A 55 -15.07 31.08 5.07
CA GLU A 55 -15.97 31.20 3.91
C GLU A 55 -16.44 29.82 3.42
N GLN A 56 -15.52 28.86 3.30
CA GLN A 56 -15.85 27.50 2.88
C GLN A 56 -16.79 26.81 3.87
N LEU A 57 -16.55 26.97 5.17
CA LEU A 57 -17.41 26.43 6.22
C LEU A 57 -18.82 27.04 6.14
N LYS A 58 -18.94 28.37 6.02
CA LYS A 58 -20.23 29.07 5.87
C LYS A 58 -20.99 28.58 4.65
N SER A 59 -20.31 28.45 3.51
CA SER A 59 -20.88 27.93 2.26
C SER A 59 -21.46 26.51 2.46
N CYS A 60 -20.74 25.63 3.15
CA CYS A 60 -21.21 24.28 3.44
C CYS A 60 -22.46 24.27 4.34
N TYR A 61 -22.47 25.07 5.42
CA TYR A 61 -23.63 25.19 6.30
C TYR A 61 -24.89 25.71 5.60
N GLN A 62 -24.73 26.63 4.65
CA GLN A 62 -25.84 27.22 3.91
C GLN A 62 -26.42 26.28 2.84
N GLN A 63 -25.59 25.39 2.27
CA GLN A 63 -25.93 24.71 1.03
C GLN A 63 -25.94 23.18 1.08
N LEU A 64 -25.39 22.55 2.13
CA LEU A 64 -25.30 21.09 2.23
C LEU A 64 -26.28 20.54 3.27
N ALA A 65 -26.95 19.44 2.92
CA ALA A 65 -27.71 18.63 3.88
C ALA A 65 -26.76 18.01 4.94
N PRO A 66 -27.25 17.63 6.15
CA PRO A 66 -26.43 17.19 7.29
C PRO A 66 -25.81 15.79 7.12
N SER A 67 -24.94 15.65 6.12
CA SER A 67 -24.15 14.46 5.79
C SER A 67 -22.78 14.87 5.25
N TRP A 68 -22.12 15.79 5.93
CA TRP A 68 -20.78 16.26 5.56
C TRP A 68 -19.85 16.36 6.77
N GLY A 69 -18.57 16.62 6.50
CA GLY A 69 -17.53 16.80 7.49
C GLY A 69 -16.39 17.68 6.98
N VAL A 70 -15.45 17.96 7.87
CA VAL A 70 -14.31 18.84 7.59
C VAL A 70 -13.01 18.27 8.15
N ARG A 71 -11.94 18.34 7.35
CA ARG A 71 -10.57 18.13 7.80
C ARG A 71 -9.95 19.46 8.21
N VAL A 72 -9.49 19.54 9.45
CA VAL A 72 -8.78 20.69 10.02
C VAL A 72 -7.32 20.32 10.23
N THR A 73 -6.40 21.23 9.89
CA THR A 73 -4.95 21.00 10.03
C THR A 73 -4.29 21.90 11.08
N THR A 74 -5.04 22.86 11.62
CA THR A 74 -4.58 23.74 12.70
C THR A 74 -5.62 23.87 13.82
N LYS A 75 -5.16 24.18 15.04
CA LYS A 75 -6.06 24.49 16.17
C LYS A 75 -6.99 25.66 15.88
N LYS A 76 -6.52 26.68 15.16
CA LYS A 76 -7.34 27.85 14.80
C LYS A 76 -8.51 27.48 13.89
N GLN A 77 -8.29 26.58 12.91
CA GLN A 77 -9.39 26.06 12.08
C GLN A 77 -10.39 25.25 12.91
N PHE A 78 -9.90 24.45 13.87
CA PHE A 78 -10.77 23.72 14.79
C PHE A 78 -11.62 24.67 15.66
N GLU A 79 -11.04 25.77 16.15
CA GLU A 79 -11.77 26.81 16.87
C GLU A 79 -12.84 27.48 16.00
N GLN A 80 -12.57 27.71 14.70
CA GLN A 80 -13.59 28.21 13.77
C GLN A 80 -14.76 27.23 13.61
N VAL A 81 -14.48 25.93 13.54
CA VAL A 81 -15.54 24.90 13.49
C VAL A 81 -16.37 24.94 14.78
N LEU A 82 -15.74 25.01 15.95
CA LEU A 82 -16.44 25.09 17.24
C LEU A 82 -17.31 26.36 17.38
N ALA A 83 -16.84 27.49 16.82
CA ALA A 83 -17.54 28.76 16.87
C ALA A 83 -18.77 28.78 15.93
N LEU A 84 -18.63 28.22 14.72
CA LEU A 84 -19.70 28.20 13.72
C LEU A 84 -20.72 27.10 13.93
N HIS A 85 -20.27 25.90 14.34
CA HIS A 85 -21.17 24.77 14.49
C HIS A 85 -22.11 24.98 15.68
N SER A 86 -23.40 24.78 15.47
CA SER A 86 -24.38 24.60 16.53
C SER A 86 -24.36 23.13 16.99
N ASP A 87 -25.41 22.64 17.64
CA ASP A 87 -25.61 21.23 18.01
C ASP A 87 -26.79 20.62 17.25
N THR A 88 -27.12 21.17 16.07
CA THR A 88 -28.30 20.80 15.28
C THR A 88 -28.20 19.44 14.61
N PHE A 89 -26.99 18.98 14.28
CA PHE A 89 -26.73 17.66 13.72
C PHE A 89 -25.29 17.22 14.01
N PRO A 90 -24.99 15.91 14.02
CA PRO A 90 -23.61 15.44 14.22
C PRO A 90 -22.72 15.78 13.02
N LEU A 91 -21.60 16.45 13.27
CA LEU A 91 -20.62 16.84 12.24
C LEU A 91 -19.33 16.03 12.37
N ILE A 92 -18.88 15.41 11.27
CA ILE A 92 -17.56 14.77 11.22
C ILE A 92 -16.46 15.84 11.21
N VAL A 93 -15.51 15.74 12.13
CA VAL A 93 -14.30 16.58 12.13
C VAL A 93 -13.07 15.68 12.16
N ILE A 94 -12.30 15.72 11.07
CA ILE A 94 -11.04 14.98 10.93
C ILE A 94 -9.90 15.90 11.36
N ILE A 95 -9.24 15.56 12.46
CA ILE A 95 -8.08 16.27 12.99
C ILE A 95 -6.82 15.77 12.27
N GLY A 96 -6.08 16.68 11.65
CA GLY A 96 -4.80 16.42 11.02
C GLY A 96 -3.65 16.20 12.01
N ASP A 97 -2.51 16.84 11.74
CA ASP A 97 -1.25 16.62 12.44
C ASP A 97 -1.09 17.46 13.72
N PHE A 98 -2.11 17.47 14.58
CA PHE A 98 -2.06 18.08 15.92
C PHE A 98 -2.95 17.33 16.92
N ASP A 99 -2.87 17.71 18.19
CA ASP A 99 -3.58 17.05 19.29
C ASP A 99 -4.57 17.98 20.01
N LEU A 100 -5.57 17.39 20.65
CA LEU A 100 -6.65 18.06 21.37
C LEU A 100 -6.49 17.89 22.89
N THR A 101 -6.75 18.97 23.61
CA THR A 101 -6.83 19.02 25.06
C THR A 101 -8.19 18.53 25.56
N GLU A 102 -8.29 18.11 26.82
CA GLU A 102 -9.56 17.69 27.44
C GLU A 102 -10.65 18.77 27.35
N LYS A 103 -10.25 20.05 27.46
CA LYS A 103 -11.17 21.19 27.30
C LYS A 103 -11.73 21.28 25.88
N GLU A 104 -10.89 21.09 24.87
CA GLU A 104 -11.29 21.07 23.46
C GLU A 104 -12.22 19.87 23.17
N LEU A 105 -11.91 18.70 23.72
CA LEU A 105 -12.76 17.49 23.60
C LEU A 105 -14.14 17.68 24.23
N THR A 106 -14.20 18.28 25.42
CA THR A 106 -15.46 18.57 26.12
C THR A 106 -16.34 19.54 25.31
N LYS A 107 -15.73 20.59 24.74
CA LYS A 107 -16.44 21.53 23.86
C LYS A 107 -16.96 20.85 22.60
N ALA A 108 -16.15 20.00 21.98
CA ALA A 108 -16.54 19.25 20.79
C ALA A 108 -17.73 18.33 21.05
N GLN A 109 -17.71 17.63 22.19
CA GLN A 109 -18.82 16.78 22.61
C GLN A 109 -20.12 17.56 22.83
N ALA A 110 -20.04 18.72 23.48
CA ALA A 110 -21.21 19.59 23.68
C ALA A 110 -21.83 20.10 22.36
N LYS A 111 -21.05 20.11 21.28
CA LYS A 111 -21.45 20.53 19.93
C LYS A 111 -21.80 19.36 19.00
N GLN A 112 -21.92 18.14 19.51
CA GLN A 112 -22.16 16.94 18.69
C GLN A 112 -21.11 16.70 17.58
N LEU A 113 -19.87 17.14 17.79
CA LEU A 113 -18.79 16.82 16.86
C LEU A 113 -18.38 15.36 17.02
N VAL A 114 -18.29 14.65 15.90
CA VAL A 114 -17.77 13.28 15.79
C VAL A 114 -16.30 13.39 15.37
N LEU A 115 -15.40 13.14 16.32
CA LEU A 115 -13.99 13.42 16.15
C LEU A 115 -13.22 12.22 15.58
N LEU A 116 -12.59 12.42 14.44
CA LEU A 116 -11.73 11.45 13.77
C LEU A 116 -10.29 11.95 13.77
N ALA A 117 -9.33 11.03 13.81
CA ALA A 117 -7.90 11.35 13.71
C ALA A 117 -7.33 10.88 12.38
N GLU A 118 -6.71 11.78 11.62
CA GLU A 118 -5.86 11.38 10.50
C GLU A 118 -4.53 10.82 11.02
N VAL A 119 -4.19 9.62 10.55
CA VAL A 119 -3.00 8.88 10.97
C VAL A 119 -2.34 8.19 9.77
N VAL A 120 -1.01 8.14 9.79
CA VAL A 120 -0.20 7.46 8.77
C VAL A 120 0.60 6.28 9.32
N SER A 121 0.36 5.93 10.59
CA SER A 121 0.92 4.76 11.27
C SER A 121 0.06 4.38 12.47
N LEU A 122 0.17 3.13 12.94
CA LEU A 122 -0.49 2.67 14.15
C LEU A 122 0.01 3.42 15.41
N ASN A 123 1.28 3.85 15.42
CA ASN A 123 1.84 4.61 16.54
C ASN A 123 1.19 6.00 16.71
N GLU A 124 0.84 6.67 15.60
CA GLU A 124 0.08 7.93 15.68
C GLU A 124 -1.32 7.72 16.25
N ALA A 125 -1.97 6.60 15.95
CA ALA A 125 -3.29 6.28 16.51
C ALA A 125 -3.22 6.08 18.03
N TYR A 126 -2.20 5.39 18.54
CA TYR A 126 -2.04 5.20 19.99
C TYR A 126 -1.81 6.51 20.77
N ASN A 127 -1.37 7.57 20.11
CA ASN A 127 -1.24 8.91 20.71
C ASN A 127 -2.54 9.72 20.64
N LYS A 128 -3.52 9.30 19.83
CA LYS A 128 -4.80 10.02 19.62
C LYS A 128 -6.00 9.19 20.08
N LYS A 129 -5.92 8.60 21.28
CA LYS A 129 -6.95 7.71 21.84
C LYS A 129 -8.32 8.37 22.04
N TRP A 130 -8.39 9.70 21.99
CA TRP A 130 -9.63 10.46 22.04
C TRP A 130 -10.48 10.31 20.76
N ALA A 131 -9.89 9.85 19.66
CA ALA A 131 -10.58 9.73 18.38
C ALA A 131 -11.58 8.57 18.40
N GLU A 132 -12.77 8.81 17.86
CA GLU A 132 -13.83 7.79 17.73
C GLU A 132 -13.54 6.82 16.59
N ALA A 133 -12.84 7.28 15.57
CA ALA A 133 -12.30 6.48 14.48
C ALA A 133 -11.06 7.14 13.86
N TYR A 134 -10.29 6.35 13.12
CA TYR A 134 -9.06 6.80 12.48
C TYR A 134 -9.22 6.87 10.97
N VAL A 135 -8.82 7.99 10.36
CA VAL A 135 -8.60 8.09 8.92
C VAL A 135 -7.17 7.61 8.64
N VAL A 136 -7.08 6.39 8.15
CA VAL A 136 -5.83 5.69 7.88
C VAL A 136 -5.38 5.99 6.46
N LYS A 137 -4.29 6.74 6.33
CA LYS A 137 -3.74 7.17 5.03
C LYS A 137 -2.53 6.34 4.64
N GLY A 138 -2.68 5.52 3.58
CA GLY A 138 -1.59 4.75 3.01
C GLY A 138 -0.57 5.61 2.25
N ASN A 139 0.64 5.08 2.08
CA ASN A 139 1.71 5.72 1.34
C ASN A 139 1.30 6.15 -0.08
N GLU A 140 0.38 5.42 -0.71
CA GLU A 140 -0.15 5.71 -2.05
C GLU A 140 -1.13 6.89 -2.10
N ALA A 141 -1.68 7.34 -0.97
CA ALA A 141 -2.68 8.41 -0.91
C ALA A 141 -2.11 9.78 -1.27
N ALA A 142 -2.99 10.73 -1.58
CA ALA A 142 -2.64 12.13 -1.82
C ALA A 142 -2.26 12.90 -0.53
N GLY A 143 -1.33 13.84 -0.63
CA GLY A 143 -0.97 14.77 0.46
C GLY A 143 -0.11 14.10 1.55
N ARG A 144 -0.35 14.42 2.83
CA ARG A 144 0.41 13.84 3.95
C ARG A 144 0.30 12.32 4.00
N VAL A 145 1.44 11.62 4.06
CA VAL A 145 1.57 10.16 4.06
C VAL A 145 2.69 9.68 4.99
N GLY A 146 2.67 8.38 5.32
CA GLY A 146 3.74 7.68 6.04
C GLY A 146 4.47 6.70 5.12
N ASP A 147 5.25 5.77 5.69
CA ASP A 147 5.94 4.74 4.91
C ASP A 147 5.06 3.52 4.60
N GLU A 148 4.04 3.26 5.42
CA GLU A 148 3.17 2.09 5.34
C GLU A 148 2.09 2.28 4.28
N THR A 149 1.83 1.24 3.49
CA THR A 149 0.78 1.27 2.44
C THR A 149 -0.61 1.08 3.04
N SER A 150 -1.67 1.40 2.28
CA SER A 150 -3.04 1.14 2.73
C SER A 150 -3.26 -0.34 3.04
N PHE A 151 -2.68 -1.25 2.24
CA PHE A 151 -2.77 -2.68 2.46
C PHE A 151 -2.22 -3.09 3.84
N ILE A 152 -1.05 -2.55 4.22
CA ILE A 152 -0.39 -2.79 5.50
C ILE A 152 -1.12 -2.11 6.66
N LEU A 153 -1.56 -0.87 6.51
CA LEU A 153 -2.24 -0.18 7.61
C LEU A 153 -3.61 -0.79 7.90
N THR A 154 -4.37 -1.18 6.88
CA THR A 154 -5.70 -1.77 7.04
C THR A 154 -5.63 -3.05 7.89
N GLN A 155 -4.65 -3.92 7.64
CA GLN A 155 -4.45 -5.12 8.46
C GLN A 155 -3.99 -4.81 9.90
N GLN A 156 -3.13 -3.80 10.09
CA GLN A 156 -2.63 -3.42 11.41
C GLN A 156 -3.77 -2.89 12.28
N PHE A 157 -4.61 -2.01 11.73
CA PHE A 157 -5.76 -1.43 12.44
C PHE A 157 -6.83 -2.49 12.71
N ALA A 158 -7.09 -3.39 11.76
CA ALA A 158 -8.00 -4.52 11.96
C ALA A 158 -7.52 -5.45 13.08
N ASN A 159 -6.21 -5.76 13.11
CA ASN A 159 -5.61 -6.60 14.16
C ASN A 159 -5.59 -5.90 15.53
N ALA A 160 -5.38 -4.58 15.56
CA ALA A 160 -5.46 -3.78 16.78
C ALA A 160 -6.90 -3.58 17.31
N GLY A 161 -7.92 -3.96 16.53
CA GLY A 161 -9.32 -3.80 16.92
C GLY A 161 -9.79 -2.34 16.93
N LEU A 162 -9.11 -1.45 16.19
CA LEU A 162 -9.48 -0.04 16.09
C LEU A 162 -10.59 0.15 15.06
N THR A 163 -11.38 1.22 15.22
CA THR A 163 -12.37 1.67 14.23
C THR A 163 -11.70 2.59 13.21
N PHE A 164 -11.81 2.30 11.91
CA PHE A 164 -11.07 3.05 10.91
C PHE A 164 -11.79 3.20 9.56
N LEU A 165 -11.41 4.27 8.86
CA LEU A 165 -11.65 4.56 7.46
C LEU A 165 -10.31 4.49 6.72
N VAL A 166 -10.34 4.13 5.43
CA VAL A 166 -9.12 4.04 4.60
C VAL A 166 -9.11 5.10 3.52
N GLN A 167 -7.98 5.77 3.33
CA GLN A 167 -7.72 6.67 2.19
C GLN A 167 -6.45 6.23 1.46
N GLY A 168 -6.54 6.15 0.13
CA GLY A 168 -5.46 5.75 -0.78
C GLY A 168 -5.62 4.33 -1.30
N GLY A 169 -5.47 4.16 -2.61
CA GLY A 169 -5.52 2.85 -3.27
C GLY A 169 -6.94 2.28 -3.39
N ILE A 170 -7.97 3.12 -3.29
CA ILE A 170 -9.39 2.71 -3.39
C ILE A 170 -9.79 2.61 -4.87
N GLY A 171 -9.92 1.38 -5.36
CA GLY A 171 -10.31 1.08 -6.74
C GLY A 171 -11.48 0.10 -6.81
N PHE A 172 -11.81 -0.31 -8.03
CA PHE A 172 -12.91 -1.24 -8.32
C PHE A 172 -12.65 -2.63 -7.73
N TYR A 173 -11.42 -3.15 -7.77
CA TYR A 173 -11.08 -4.47 -7.24
C TYR A 173 -10.60 -4.43 -5.80
N THR A 174 -9.91 -3.37 -5.36
CA THR A 174 -9.32 -3.29 -4.01
C THR A 174 -10.33 -2.99 -2.89
N ILE A 175 -11.43 -2.30 -3.20
CA ILE A 175 -12.43 -1.90 -2.19
C ILE A 175 -13.01 -3.09 -1.41
N GLY A 176 -13.25 -4.22 -2.08
CA GLY A 176 -13.71 -5.44 -1.42
C GLY A 176 -12.72 -5.99 -0.40
N GLY A 177 -11.42 -5.91 -0.71
CA GLY A 177 -10.34 -6.30 0.21
C GLY A 177 -10.39 -5.45 1.48
N ILE A 178 -10.46 -4.13 1.35
CA ILE A 178 -10.50 -3.20 2.48
C ILE A 178 -11.68 -3.49 3.42
N PHE A 179 -12.87 -3.69 2.86
CA PHE A 179 -14.06 -4.00 3.64
C PHE A 179 -14.04 -5.40 4.27
N SER A 180 -13.34 -6.36 3.65
CA SER A 180 -13.27 -7.75 4.13
C SER A 180 -12.63 -7.91 5.52
N VAL A 181 -11.87 -6.91 5.97
CA VAL A 181 -11.24 -6.90 7.30
C VAL A 181 -11.89 -5.94 8.30
N GLY A 182 -13.00 -5.29 7.90
CA GLY A 182 -13.85 -4.52 8.82
C GLY A 182 -13.63 -3.01 8.82
N ALA A 183 -13.04 -2.43 7.78
CA ALA A 183 -13.07 -0.98 7.59
C ALA A 183 -14.52 -0.46 7.61
N LYS A 184 -14.77 0.68 8.25
CA LYS A 184 -16.12 1.28 8.34
C LYS A 184 -16.50 2.12 7.13
N GLY A 185 -15.53 2.37 6.24
CA GLY A 185 -15.70 3.17 5.04
C GLY A 185 -14.38 3.51 4.39
N VAL A 186 -14.49 4.13 3.23
CA VAL A 186 -13.35 4.57 2.42
C VAL A 186 -13.53 6.04 2.07
N ILE A 187 -12.41 6.74 1.91
CA ILE A 187 -12.38 8.13 1.46
C ILE A 187 -11.90 8.15 0.01
N LEU A 188 -12.74 8.70 -0.86
CA LEU A 188 -12.43 8.99 -2.26
C LEU A 188 -11.97 10.44 -2.40
N ASP A 189 -11.04 10.69 -3.29
CA ASP A 189 -10.61 12.03 -3.68
C ASP A 189 -10.53 12.12 -5.20
N THR A 190 -9.33 12.05 -5.74
CA THR A 190 -8.99 12.06 -7.16
C THR A 190 -9.83 11.11 -8.00
N GLN A 191 -10.29 9.98 -7.44
CA GLN A 191 -11.19 9.02 -8.10
C GLN A 191 -12.47 9.67 -8.66
N LEU A 192 -12.96 10.74 -8.03
CA LEU A 192 -14.20 11.42 -8.45
C LEU A 192 -13.94 12.70 -9.27
N PHE A 193 -12.69 13.15 -9.39
CA PHE A 193 -12.38 14.47 -9.94
C PHE A 193 -12.64 14.59 -11.45
N LEU A 194 -12.74 13.47 -12.16
CA LEU A 194 -13.06 13.43 -13.60
C LEU A 194 -14.56 13.31 -13.89
N THR A 195 -15.41 13.20 -12.86
CA THR A 195 -16.86 13.13 -13.04
C THR A 195 -17.43 14.45 -13.58
N PRO A 196 -18.62 14.44 -14.20
CA PRO A 196 -19.33 15.66 -14.58
C PRO A 196 -19.58 16.60 -13.40
N GLU A 197 -19.88 16.06 -12.21
CA GLU A 197 -20.22 16.84 -11.01
C GLU A 197 -19.00 17.46 -10.32
N SER A 198 -17.78 17.03 -10.67
CA SER A 198 -16.56 17.66 -10.18
C SER A 198 -16.48 19.12 -10.65
N PRO A 199 -16.18 20.09 -9.75
CA PRO A 199 -16.13 21.51 -10.07
C PRO A 199 -14.87 21.93 -10.86
N LEU A 200 -13.97 21.00 -11.16
CA LEU A 200 -12.73 21.28 -11.89
C LEU A 200 -12.99 21.72 -13.32
N SER A 201 -12.15 22.62 -13.82
CA SER A 201 -12.21 23.07 -15.21
C SER A 201 -11.92 21.91 -16.18
N ALA A 202 -12.35 22.06 -17.44
CA ALA A 202 -12.10 21.07 -18.48
C ALA A 202 -10.60 20.83 -18.71
N GLU A 203 -9.78 21.89 -18.59
CA GLU A 203 -8.33 21.85 -18.72
C GLU A 203 -7.70 21.01 -17.61
N VAL A 204 -8.11 21.22 -16.35
CA VAL A 204 -7.62 20.45 -15.20
C VAL A 204 -8.04 18.98 -15.31
N LYS A 205 -9.30 18.71 -15.67
CA LYS A 205 -9.77 17.33 -15.90
C LYS A 205 -8.98 16.64 -17.02
N SER A 206 -8.73 17.34 -18.13
CA SER A 206 -7.92 16.83 -19.26
C SER A 206 -6.47 16.54 -18.86
N PHE A 207 -5.90 17.36 -17.98
CA PHE A 207 -4.57 17.13 -17.41
C PHE A 207 -4.54 15.89 -16.51
N LEU A 208 -5.46 15.80 -15.54
CA LEU A 208 -5.54 14.68 -14.60
C LEU A 208 -5.82 13.34 -15.30
N ALA A 209 -6.64 13.33 -16.34
CA ALA A 209 -6.99 12.13 -17.11
C ALA A 209 -5.79 11.48 -17.84
N LYS A 210 -4.66 12.20 -17.97
CA LYS A 210 -3.43 11.73 -18.63
C LYS A 210 -2.39 11.23 -17.63
N LEU A 211 -2.66 11.29 -16.33
CA LEU A 211 -1.70 10.90 -15.30
C LEU A 211 -1.67 9.37 -15.10
N ASP A 212 -0.47 8.86 -14.84
CA ASP A 212 -0.16 7.49 -14.49
C ASP A 212 0.20 7.36 -12.99
N ALA A 213 0.21 6.15 -12.43
CA ALA A 213 0.55 5.89 -11.04
C ALA A 213 1.98 6.32 -10.63
N THR A 214 2.88 6.42 -11.61
CA THR A 214 4.27 6.86 -11.48
C THR A 214 4.44 8.37 -11.66
N ASP A 215 3.40 9.09 -12.08
CA ASP A 215 3.39 10.57 -12.15
C ASP A 215 3.19 11.23 -10.77
N THR A 216 3.67 10.58 -9.72
CA THR A 216 3.65 11.09 -8.34
C THR A 216 4.95 10.80 -7.62
N GLN A 217 5.30 11.66 -6.67
CA GLN A 217 6.50 11.51 -5.85
C GLN A 217 6.21 11.84 -4.39
N VAL A 218 6.82 11.07 -3.49
CA VAL A 218 6.88 11.43 -2.07
C VAL A 218 8.02 12.43 -1.85
N LEU A 219 7.70 13.60 -1.31
CA LEU A 219 8.64 14.62 -0.85
C LEU A 219 8.86 14.50 0.66
N GLY A 220 9.97 15.05 1.15
CA GLY A 220 10.30 15.04 2.58
C GLY A 220 10.80 13.68 3.07
N LYS A 221 11.39 12.86 2.19
CA LYS A 221 11.91 11.51 2.46
C LYS A 221 12.99 11.49 3.56
N THR A 222 13.72 12.59 3.73
CA THR A 222 14.75 12.81 4.74
C THR A 222 14.19 13.41 6.04
N THR A 223 12.88 13.70 6.07
CA THR A 223 12.16 14.28 7.20
C THR A 223 11.19 13.26 7.82
N ALA A 224 10.61 13.60 8.98
CA ALA A 224 9.55 12.81 9.61
C ALA A 224 8.16 13.07 9.01
N LYS A 225 8.00 14.08 8.14
CA LYS A 225 6.71 14.50 7.56
C LYS A 225 6.78 14.39 6.04
N LYS A 226 6.11 13.37 5.49
CA LYS A 226 6.16 13.03 4.06
C LYS A 226 4.88 13.44 3.37
N TYR A 227 5.00 13.85 2.12
CA TYR A 227 3.87 14.30 1.30
C TYR A 227 3.97 13.71 -0.09
N ARG A 228 2.92 13.01 -0.54
CA ARG A 228 2.81 12.55 -1.92
C ARG A 228 2.07 13.58 -2.75
N VAL A 229 2.73 13.97 -3.84
CA VAL A 229 2.24 15.00 -4.76
C VAL A 229 2.41 14.54 -6.20
N TYR A 230 1.68 15.19 -7.11
CA TYR A 230 1.93 15.08 -8.55
C TYR A 230 3.39 15.44 -8.87
N ALA A 231 4.04 14.60 -9.68
CA ALA A 231 5.41 14.83 -10.12
C ALA A 231 5.69 14.10 -11.44
N ARG A 232 6.09 14.86 -12.46
CA ARG A 232 6.68 14.36 -13.71
C ARG A 232 8.12 14.78 -13.83
N LEU A 233 8.82 14.16 -14.79
CA LEU A 233 10.12 14.66 -15.21
C LEU A 233 9.96 16.11 -15.70
N GLY A 234 10.53 17.06 -14.96
CA GLY A 234 10.44 18.48 -15.32
C GLY A 234 9.62 19.35 -14.38
N THR A 235 8.75 18.79 -13.53
CA THR A 235 7.91 19.57 -12.60
C THR A 235 8.77 20.47 -11.71
N LYS A 236 8.69 21.80 -11.91
CA LYS A 236 9.63 22.76 -11.31
C LYS A 236 9.51 22.80 -9.79
N ILE A 237 8.29 22.95 -9.27
CA ILE A 237 8.04 23.04 -7.82
C ILE A 237 8.56 21.81 -7.07
N VAL A 238 8.38 20.62 -7.65
CA VAL A 238 8.90 19.37 -7.07
C VAL A 238 10.42 19.37 -7.01
N LYS A 239 11.11 19.83 -8.07
CA LYS A 239 12.59 19.96 -8.07
C LYS A 239 13.06 20.97 -7.02
N GLU A 240 12.34 22.06 -6.83
CA GLU A 240 12.63 23.06 -5.81
C GLU A 240 12.50 22.48 -4.41
N PHE A 241 11.42 21.74 -4.11
CA PHE A 241 11.27 21.05 -2.82
C PHE A 241 12.34 19.97 -2.60
N VAL A 242 12.73 19.22 -3.64
CA VAL A 242 13.85 18.26 -3.55
C VAL A 242 15.18 18.97 -3.27
N LYS A 243 15.42 20.15 -3.87
CA LYS A 243 16.61 20.96 -3.58
C LYS A 243 16.56 21.53 -2.16
N LYS A 244 15.39 22.00 -1.73
CA LYS A 244 15.16 22.53 -0.39
C LYS A 244 15.40 21.45 0.67
N GLU A 245 14.87 20.26 0.45
CA GLU A 245 15.12 19.09 1.31
C GLU A 245 16.62 18.83 1.50
N LYS A 246 17.40 18.86 0.41
CA LYS A 246 18.87 18.73 0.48
C LYS A 246 19.53 19.85 1.28
N SER A 247 19.06 21.10 1.14
CA SER A 247 19.60 22.24 1.89
C SER A 247 19.34 22.17 3.40
N LEU A 248 18.33 21.40 3.82
CA LEU A 248 17.97 21.22 5.23
C LEU A 248 18.71 20.06 5.91
N LEU A 249 19.61 19.35 5.21
CA LEU A 249 20.32 18.19 5.74
C LEU A 249 21.30 18.52 6.89
N GLU A 250 21.68 19.79 7.06
CA GLU A 250 22.47 20.27 8.20
C GLU A 250 21.68 20.30 9.51
N LEU A 251 20.35 20.39 9.43
CA LEU A 251 19.49 20.51 10.60
C LEU A 251 19.18 19.15 11.22
N SER A 252 18.83 19.16 12.51
CA SER A 252 18.31 17.96 13.18
C SER A 252 17.02 17.47 12.49
N LEU A 253 16.70 16.18 12.64
CA LEU A 253 15.49 15.59 12.06
C LEU A 253 14.22 16.38 12.44
N LYS A 254 14.14 16.84 13.69
CA LYS A 254 13.00 17.63 14.18
C LYS A 254 12.91 18.98 13.47
N GLU A 255 14.00 19.74 13.45
CA GLU A 255 14.04 21.09 12.86
C GLU A 255 13.76 21.07 11.36
N ARG A 256 14.40 20.16 10.61
CA ARG A 256 14.13 20.05 9.16
C ARG A 256 12.70 19.61 8.88
N SER A 257 12.11 18.76 9.71
CA SER A 257 10.71 18.33 9.52
C SER A 257 9.74 19.50 9.70
N ILE A 258 9.97 20.34 10.72
CA ILE A 258 9.16 21.54 10.97
C ILE A 258 9.33 22.54 9.82
N ALA A 259 10.57 22.83 9.41
CA ALA A 259 10.85 23.76 8.32
C ALA A 259 10.19 23.30 7.02
N PHE A 260 10.40 22.03 6.63
CA PHE A 260 9.86 21.46 5.41
C PHE A 260 8.33 21.42 5.40
N GLN A 261 7.69 21.07 6.52
CA GLN A 261 6.23 21.09 6.65
C GLN A 261 5.68 22.51 6.51
N LYS A 262 6.30 23.50 7.16
CA LYS A 262 5.91 24.90 7.03
C LYS A 262 5.92 25.35 5.57
N ASP A 263 6.95 24.95 4.83
CA ASP A 263 7.12 25.33 3.42
C ASP A 263 6.09 24.69 2.51
N ILE A 264 5.84 23.38 2.65
CA ILE A 264 4.81 22.69 1.86
C ILE A 264 3.43 23.28 2.12
N LEU A 265 3.11 23.56 3.39
CA LEU A 265 1.80 24.10 3.76
C LEU A 265 1.61 25.56 3.36
N ALA A 266 2.69 26.29 3.06
CA ALA A 266 2.65 27.66 2.58
C ALA A 266 2.44 27.78 1.06
N GLU A 267 2.64 26.70 0.30
CA GLU A 267 2.41 26.71 -1.15
C GLU A 267 0.90 26.81 -1.42
N ARG A 268 0.45 27.73 -2.28
CA ARG A 268 -1.00 28.03 -2.44
C ARG A 268 -1.64 27.51 -3.73
N PRO A 269 -1.00 27.55 -4.91
CA PRO A 269 -1.54 26.95 -6.12
C PRO A 269 -1.95 25.48 -5.92
N MET A 270 -3.24 25.21 -6.12
CA MET A 270 -3.86 23.88 -5.98
C MET A 270 -4.60 23.52 -7.28
N PHE A 271 -5.79 22.92 -7.19
CA PHE A 271 -6.55 22.48 -8.37
C PHE A 271 -7.26 23.62 -9.12
N ASP A 272 -7.30 24.81 -8.54
CA ASP A 272 -7.80 26.06 -9.12
C ASP A 272 -6.72 26.85 -9.88
N SER A 273 -5.46 26.40 -9.84
CA SER A 273 -4.33 27.06 -10.47
C SER A 273 -4.39 27.06 -12.00
N LYS A 274 -4.03 28.19 -12.61
CA LYS A 274 -3.84 28.32 -14.06
C LYS A 274 -2.59 27.58 -14.57
N ASP A 275 -1.57 27.39 -13.74
CA ASP A 275 -0.37 26.59 -14.06
C ASP A 275 -0.40 25.25 -13.31
N ILE A 276 -1.40 24.44 -13.64
CA ILE A 276 -1.65 23.16 -12.98
C ILE A 276 -0.44 22.20 -13.09
N ALA A 277 0.33 22.28 -14.18
CA ALA A 277 1.45 21.41 -14.45
C ALA A 277 2.70 21.69 -13.57
N ASN A 278 2.78 22.88 -12.96
CA ASN A 278 3.83 23.22 -11.98
C ASN A 278 3.28 23.52 -10.59
N SER A 279 2.01 23.22 -10.33
CA SER A 279 1.41 23.37 -9.00
C SER A 279 1.71 22.16 -8.11
N LEU A 280 1.79 22.39 -6.80
CA LEU A 280 2.01 21.31 -5.82
C LEU A 280 0.69 20.59 -5.53
N LEU A 281 0.26 19.71 -6.43
CA LEU A 281 -1.04 19.05 -6.31
C LEU A 281 -0.95 17.81 -5.40
N PRO A 282 -1.85 17.67 -4.41
CA PRO A 282 -1.97 16.42 -3.65
C PRO A 282 -2.64 15.39 -4.56
N VAL A 283 -1.82 14.52 -5.17
CA VAL A 283 -2.27 13.46 -6.07
C VAL A 283 -1.60 12.16 -5.65
N GLY A 284 -2.42 11.12 -5.44
CA GLY A 284 -1.98 9.77 -5.08
C GLY A 284 -1.61 8.92 -6.28
N GLN A 285 -0.99 7.76 -6.03
CA GLN A 285 -0.68 6.78 -7.09
C GLN A 285 -1.95 6.18 -7.72
N ASP A 286 -3.09 6.34 -7.07
CA ASP A 286 -4.42 5.91 -7.51
C ASP A 286 -5.09 6.87 -8.51
N ILE A 287 -4.43 7.96 -8.92
CA ILE A 287 -4.96 8.89 -9.94
C ILE A 287 -5.49 8.22 -11.23
N PRO A 288 -4.88 7.14 -11.79
CA PRO A 288 -5.41 6.53 -13.00
C PRO A 288 -6.77 5.87 -12.79
N PHE A 289 -7.17 5.58 -11.55
CA PHE A 289 -8.47 4.99 -11.23
C PHE A 289 -9.60 5.93 -11.59
N ALA A 290 -9.40 7.24 -11.50
CA ALA A 290 -10.40 8.24 -11.84
C ALA A 290 -10.92 8.04 -13.27
N LYS A 291 -10.00 7.82 -14.23
CA LYS A 291 -10.35 7.57 -15.63
C LYS A 291 -11.11 6.25 -15.78
N ILE A 292 -10.63 5.20 -15.14
CA ILE A 292 -11.25 3.87 -15.19
C ILE A 292 -12.69 3.91 -14.64
N LEU A 293 -12.88 4.57 -13.50
CA LEU A 293 -14.16 4.66 -12.82
C LEU A 293 -15.15 5.54 -13.58
N VAL A 294 -14.72 6.70 -14.12
CA VAL A 294 -15.62 7.55 -14.92
C VAL A 294 -15.97 6.89 -16.26
N ASP A 295 -15.04 6.16 -16.90
CA ASP A 295 -15.34 5.43 -18.13
C ASP A 295 -16.37 4.31 -17.89
N LYS A 296 -16.31 3.66 -16.71
CA LYS A 296 -17.23 2.58 -16.33
C LYS A 296 -18.60 3.08 -15.84
N PHE A 297 -18.63 4.13 -15.02
CA PHE A 297 -19.83 4.52 -14.26
C PHE A 297 -20.36 5.93 -14.54
N ARG A 298 -19.57 6.76 -15.25
CA ARG A 298 -19.89 8.12 -15.71
C ARG A 298 -20.08 9.18 -14.63
N THR A 299 -20.90 8.93 -13.62
CA THR A 299 -21.34 9.90 -12.62
C THR A 299 -20.80 9.59 -11.24
N THR A 300 -20.77 10.58 -10.35
CA THR A 300 -20.38 10.39 -8.94
C THR A 300 -21.25 9.33 -8.25
N ALA A 301 -22.58 9.40 -8.41
CA ALA A 301 -23.49 8.41 -7.85
C ALA A 301 -23.26 7.00 -8.42
N GLY A 302 -23.04 6.91 -9.74
CA GLY A 302 -22.72 5.65 -10.41
C GLY A 302 -21.42 5.01 -9.90
N ILE A 303 -20.38 5.81 -9.65
CA ILE A 303 -19.11 5.32 -9.09
C ILE A 303 -19.34 4.79 -7.67
N ILE A 304 -20.04 5.54 -6.82
CA ILE A 304 -20.35 5.13 -5.44
C ILE A 304 -21.10 3.79 -5.43
N ASP A 305 -22.18 3.68 -6.19
CA ASP A 305 -22.98 2.45 -6.24
C ASP A 305 -22.25 1.29 -6.89
N GLY A 306 -21.48 1.57 -7.95
CA GLY A 306 -20.66 0.61 -8.64
C GLY A 306 -19.58 -0.01 -7.76
N LEU A 307 -18.87 0.82 -6.99
CA LEU A 307 -17.84 0.37 -6.04
C LEU A 307 -18.44 -0.48 -4.91
N LEU A 308 -19.56 -0.04 -4.30
CA LEU A 308 -20.19 -0.79 -3.21
C LEU A 308 -20.83 -2.09 -3.68
N SER A 309 -21.44 -2.09 -4.87
CA SER A 309 -21.98 -3.30 -5.49
C SER A 309 -20.86 -4.30 -5.78
N GLN A 310 -19.73 -3.83 -6.29
CA GLN A 310 -18.56 -4.66 -6.55
C GLN A 310 -17.97 -5.22 -5.26
N ALA A 311 -17.78 -4.39 -4.22
CA ALA A 311 -17.31 -4.85 -2.91
C ALA A 311 -18.18 -5.98 -2.36
N LYS A 312 -19.51 -5.77 -2.36
CA LYS A 312 -20.49 -6.78 -1.93
C LYS A 312 -20.34 -8.08 -2.72
N ASN A 313 -20.28 -8.00 -4.05
CA ASN A 313 -20.22 -9.18 -4.91
C ASN A 313 -18.91 -9.96 -4.74
N GLN A 314 -17.78 -9.26 -4.65
CA GLN A 314 -16.47 -9.90 -4.44
C GLN A 314 -16.42 -10.62 -3.09
N ILE A 315 -16.83 -9.95 -2.01
CA ILE A 315 -16.83 -10.53 -0.67
C ILE A 315 -17.75 -11.76 -0.62
N ALA A 316 -18.99 -11.63 -1.12
CA ALA A 316 -19.93 -12.75 -1.16
C ALA A 316 -19.36 -13.95 -1.96
N GLY A 317 -18.81 -13.69 -3.15
CA GLY A 317 -18.20 -14.74 -3.98
C GLY A 317 -17.02 -15.45 -3.31
N VAL A 318 -16.22 -14.73 -2.51
CA VAL A 318 -15.08 -15.29 -1.77
C VAL A 318 -15.54 -16.06 -0.51
N VAL A 319 -16.62 -15.63 0.14
CA VAL A 319 -17.23 -16.39 1.25
C VAL A 319 -17.74 -17.74 0.74
N ASP A 320 -18.45 -17.73 -0.39
CA ASP A 320 -19.02 -18.93 -1.01
C ASP A 320 -17.93 -19.85 -1.57
N ASN A 321 -16.96 -19.28 -2.29
CA ASN A 321 -15.87 -20.02 -2.91
C ASN A 321 -14.51 -19.37 -2.62
N PHE A 322 -14.01 -19.62 -1.41
CA PHE A 322 -12.72 -19.10 -0.98
C PHE A 322 -11.59 -19.59 -1.90
N PRO A 323 -10.79 -18.69 -2.51
CA PRO A 323 -9.84 -19.08 -3.56
C PRO A 323 -8.58 -19.76 -3.03
N ILE A 324 -8.23 -19.55 -1.76
CA ILE A 324 -7.01 -20.06 -1.13
C ILE A 324 -7.35 -21.23 -0.22
N ARG A 325 -7.84 -22.32 -0.81
CA ARG A 325 -8.22 -23.55 -0.08
C ARG A 325 -7.69 -24.79 -0.79
N GLU A 326 -7.83 -25.93 -0.12
CA GLU A 326 -7.47 -27.22 -0.72
C GLU A 326 -8.35 -27.57 -1.92
N GLY A 327 -7.75 -28.22 -2.92
CA GLY A 327 -8.44 -28.81 -4.06
C GLY A 327 -8.96 -27.82 -5.10
N VAL A 328 -8.53 -26.56 -5.09
CA VAL A 328 -8.84 -25.61 -6.17
C VAL A 328 -8.08 -25.97 -7.45
N GLU A 329 -8.62 -25.58 -8.62
CA GLU A 329 -8.09 -25.98 -9.93
C GLU A 329 -6.57 -25.76 -10.09
N VAL A 330 -6.05 -24.63 -9.60
CA VAL A 330 -4.63 -24.28 -9.71
C VAL A 330 -3.71 -25.18 -8.88
N THR A 331 -4.18 -25.80 -7.80
CA THR A 331 -3.32 -26.69 -6.99
C THR A 331 -2.93 -27.94 -7.76
N LYS A 332 -3.78 -28.41 -8.69
CA LYS A 332 -3.43 -29.49 -9.62
C LYS A 332 -2.33 -29.08 -10.60
N GLN A 333 -2.35 -27.83 -11.06
CA GLN A 333 -1.32 -27.28 -11.95
C GLN A 333 0.02 -27.09 -11.24
N LEU A 334 -0.03 -26.71 -9.96
CA LEU A 334 1.16 -26.50 -9.13
C LEU A 334 1.67 -27.78 -8.47
N GLY A 335 0.86 -28.84 -8.42
CA GLY A 335 1.16 -30.08 -7.69
C GLY A 335 1.20 -29.90 -6.17
N THR A 336 0.37 -29.00 -5.62
CA THR A 336 0.35 -28.65 -4.19
C THR A 336 -0.98 -28.97 -3.53
N ARG A 337 -1.04 -28.85 -2.19
CA ARG A 337 -2.31 -28.89 -1.44
C ARG A 337 -3.01 -27.55 -1.45
N PHE A 338 -2.25 -26.47 -1.27
CA PHE A 338 -2.74 -25.09 -1.22
C PHE A 338 -2.13 -24.23 -2.33
N PRO A 339 -2.84 -23.18 -2.80
CA PRO A 339 -2.30 -22.20 -3.74
C PRO A 339 -1.40 -21.18 -3.01
N ILE A 340 -0.42 -21.69 -2.26
CA ILE A 340 0.54 -20.92 -1.49
C ILE A 340 1.94 -21.23 -2.03
N ILE A 341 2.69 -20.19 -2.32
CA ILE A 341 4.07 -20.26 -2.80
C ILE A 341 4.97 -19.57 -1.79
N GLN A 342 6.03 -20.25 -1.37
CA GLN A 342 7.15 -19.58 -0.70
C GLN A 342 8.08 -19.02 -1.77
N GLY A 343 8.12 -17.69 -1.91
CA GLY A 343 8.96 -17.03 -2.91
C GLY A 343 10.44 -17.09 -2.55
N PRO A 344 11.38 -17.17 -3.53
CA PRO A 344 12.80 -17.33 -3.26
C PRO A 344 13.36 -16.13 -2.49
N MET A 345 14.11 -16.41 -1.43
CA MET A 345 14.75 -15.43 -0.56
C MET A 345 16.26 -15.65 -0.59
N ALA A 346 17.01 -14.77 -1.26
CA ALA A 346 18.46 -14.91 -1.45
C ALA A 346 19.21 -15.06 -0.11
N ASN A 347 20.14 -16.02 -0.03
CA ASN A 347 20.87 -16.44 1.18
C ASN A 347 20.00 -17.07 2.28
N VAL A 348 18.69 -17.20 2.07
CA VAL A 348 17.76 -17.80 3.03
C VAL A 348 17.24 -19.12 2.49
N SER A 349 16.47 -19.11 1.39
CA SER A 349 15.82 -20.31 0.86
C SER A 349 16.77 -21.15 -0.01
N GLU A 350 17.86 -21.62 0.60
CA GLU A 350 18.94 -22.40 -0.03
C GLU A 350 19.10 -23.77 0.66
N SER A 351 17.99 -24.34 1.17
CA SER A 351 17.98 -25.60 1.93
C SER A 351 16.92 -26.56 1.38
N PRO A 352 17.33 -27.76 0.90
CA PRO A 352 16.41 -28.83 0.54
C PRO A 352 15.48 -29.26 1.67
N GLU A 353 15.98 -29.29 2.92
CA GLU A 353 15.24 -29.75 4.10
C GLU A 353 14.04 -28.84 4.40
N PHE A 354 14.26 -27.52 4.37
CA PHE A 354 13.17 -26.57 4.55
C PHE A 354 12.19 -26.61 3.37
N ALA A 355 12.68 -26.75 2.13
CA ALA A 355 11.83 -26.93 0.97
C ALA A 355 10.94 -28.18 1.10
N LYS A 356 11.50 -29.30 1.60
CA LYS A 356 10.73 -30.51 1.87
C LYS A 356 9.62 -30.27 2.88
N ILE A 357 9.89 -29.57 3.99
CA ILE A 357 8.87 -29.24 4.99
C ILE A 357 7.73 -28.42 4.37
N LEU A 358 8.05 -27.39 3.58
CA LEU A 358 7.05 -26.58 2.89
C LEU A 358 6.16 -27.41 1.94
N ALA A 359 6.78 -28.31 1.17
CA ALA A 359 6.07 -29.22 0.27
C ALA A 359 5.23 -30.26 1.01
N ASP A 360 5.71 -30.78 2.15
CA ASP A 360 4.97 -31.67 3.05
C ASP A 360 3.75 -30.97 3.65
N GLU A 361 3.90 -29.69 4.02
CA GLU A 361 2.82 -28.82 4.50
C GLU A 361 1.95 -28.22 3.36
N GLY A 362 2.23 -28.59 2.12
CA GLY A 362 1.33 -28.39 1.00
C GLY A 362 1.47 -27.07 0.24
N ALA A 363 2.56 -26.31 0.45
CA ALA A 363 2.92 -25.15 -0.35
C ALA A 363 3.96 -25.50 -1.44
N LEU A 364 4.15 -24.61 -2.42
CA LEU A 364 5.23 -24.74 -3.42
C LEU A 364 6.49 -23.99 -2.93
N PRO A 365 7.58 -24.70 -2.57
CA PRO A 365 8.83 -24.05 -2.18
C PRO A 365 9.61 -23.52 -3.40
N PHE A 366 10.24 -22.36 -3.27
CA PHE A 366 11.24 -21.87 -4.24
C PHE A 366 12.62 -21.72 -3.59
N LEU A 367 13.61 -22.30 -4.25
CA LEU A 367 15.02 -22.15 -3.92
C LEU A 367 15.57 -20.86 -4.53
N ALA A 368 16.44 -20.15 -3.82
CA ALA A 368 17.09 -18.94 -4.34
C ALA A 368 18.45 -19.29 -4.96
N LEU A 369 18.60 -19.09 -6.27
CA LEU A 369 19.87 -19.38 -6.97
C LEU A 369 20.74 -18.12 -7.15
N GLY A 370 20.15 -16.93 -7.08
CA GLY A 370 20.73 -15.68 -7.58
C GLY A 370 22.14 -15.33 -7.10
N SER A 371 22.53 -15.75 -5.89
CA SER A 371 23.85 -15.48 -5.30
C SER A 371 24.77 -16.72 -5.26
N LEU A 372 24.31 -17.87 -5.77
CA LEU A 372 25.05 -19.13 -5.71
C LEU A 372 26.00 -19.29 -6.89
N PHE A 373 27.15 -19.89 -6.59
CA PHE A 373 28.09 -20.34 -7.62
C PHE A 373 27.55 -21.56 -8.40
N PRO A 374 28.12 -21.89 -9.57
CA PRO A 374 27.62 -22.96 -10.42
C PRO A 374 27.54 -24.36 -9.77
N ASN A 375 28.58 -24.83 -9.08
CA ASN A 375 28.54 -26.16 -8.44
C ASN A 375 27.60 -26.18 -7.24
N GLN A 376 27.55 -25.10 -6.45
CA GLN A 376 26.55 -24.93 -5.40
C GLN A 376 25.12 -25.01 -5.96
N THR A 377 24.86 -24.34 -7.08
CA THR A 377 23.56 -24.35 -7.77
C THR A 377 23.18 -25.76 -8.22
N ARG A 378 24.09 -26.48 -8.90
CA ARG A 378 23.84 -27.87 -9.34
C ARG A 378 23.58 -28.80 -8.16
N THR A 379 24.38 -28.68 -7.10
CA THR A 379 24.26 -29.49 -5.88
C THR A 379 22.91 -29.26 -5.21
N LEU A 380 22.50 -27.99 -5.08
CA LEU A 380 21.23 -27.62 -4.47
C LEU A 380 20.03 -28.17 -5.26
N ILE A 381 20.03 -28.05 -6.58
CA ILE A 381 18.94 -28.57 -7.42
C ILE A 381 18.87 -30.09 -7.35
N LYS A 382 20.00 -30.79 -7.51
CA LYS A 382 20.04 -32.26 -7.46
C LYS A 382 19.63 -32.81 -6.09
N GLY A 383 20.16 -32.21 -5.01
CA GLY A 383 19.81 -32.58 -3.64
C GLY A 383 18.32 -32.37 -3.36
N THR A 384 17.75 -31.27 -3.85
CA THR A 384 16.30 -31.01 -3.71
C THR A 384 15.46 -32.03 -4.48
N LYS A 385 15.79 -32.34 -5.73
CA LYS A 385 15.10 -33.39 -6.50
C LYS A 385 15.13 -34.73 -5.77
N GLN A 386 16.30 -35.12 -5.27
CA GLN A 386 16.47 -36.38 -4.54
C GLN A 386 15.59 -36.42 -3.28
N LEU A 387 15.55 -35.32 -2.52
CA LEU A 387 14.84 -35.25 -1.25
C LEU A 387 13.31 -35.14 -1.41
N LEU A 388 12.84 -34.35 -2.39
CA LEU A 388 11.41 -34.11 -2.62
C LEU A 388 10.75 -35.20 -3.49
N ARG A 389 11.54 -35.97 -4.24
CA ARG A 389 11.05 -37.00 -5.18
C ARG A 389 10.05 -36.39 -6.16
N GLU A 390 8.80 -36.86 -6.16
CA GLU A 390 7.73 -36.40 -7.04
C GLU A 390 7.11 -35.06 -6.60
N LYS A 391 7.44 -34.54 -5.40
CA LYS A 391 6.89 -33.26 -4.94
C LYS A 391 7.54 -32.10 -5.67
N PRO A 392 6.75 -31.13 -6.20
CA PRO A 392 7.29 -30.05 -6.99
C PRO A 392 8.04 -29.03 -6.13
N PHE A 393 9.00 -28.36 -6.77
CA PHE A 393 9.68 -27.18 -6.24
C PHE A 393 10.03 -26.23 -7.39
N GLY A 394 10.33 -24.99 -7.03
CA GLY A 394 10.80 -23.96 -7.94
C GLY A 394 12.21 -23.48 -7.67
N CYS A 395 12.80 -22.81 -8.65
CA CYS A 395 14.09 -22.13 -8.54
C CYS A 395 13.98 -20.66 -8.97
N GLY A 396 14.58 -19.73 -8.22
CA GLY A 396 14.60 -18.32 -8.55
C GLY A 396 15.95 -17.85 -9.08
N ILE A 397 15.95 -17.20 -10.24
CA ILE A 397 17.12 -16.54 -10.84
C ILE A 397 16.94 -15.02 -10.90
N ILE A 398 18.05 -14.28 -10.95
CA ILE A 398 18.06 -12.82 -11.10
C ILE A 398 18.43 -12.48 -12.54
N GLY A 399 17.50 -11.83 -13.25
CA GLY A 399 17.62 -11.51 -14.68
C GLY A 399 18.41 -10.24 -15.01
N LEU A 400 18.81 -9.46 -13.99
CA LEU A 400 19.51 -8.18 -14.16
C LEU A 400 20.82 -8.32 -14.95
N GLU A 401 21.12 -7.31 -15.77
CA GLU A 401 22.36 -7.31 -16.55
C GLU A 401 23.62 -7.17 -15.70
N ALA A 402 23.52 -6.49 -14.55
CA ALA A 402 24.59 -6.45 -13.55
C ALA A 402 24.96 -7.85 -13.01
N ASN A 403 24.08 -8.85 -13.18
CA ASN A 403 24.30 -10.23 -12.77
C ASN A 403 24.55 -11.18 -13.96
N LYS A 404 24.91 -10.66 -15.14
CA LYS A 404 25.02 -11.42 -16.40
C LYS A 404 25.80 -12.73 -16.23
N THR A 405 27.00 -12.69 -15.65
CA THR A 405 27.87 -13.87 -15.54
C THR A 405 27.21 -14.99 -14.73
N ALA A 406 26.64 -14.69 -13.56
CA ALA A 406 25.97 -15.68 -12.73
C ALA A 406 24.67 -16.15 -13.39
N ARG A 407 23.86 -15.22 -13.92
CA ARG A 407 22.60 -15.50 -14.62
C ARG A 407 22.80 -16.48 -15.78
N ASP A 408 23.78 -16.22 -16.65
CA ASP A 408 24.01 -17.05 -17.84
C ASP A 408 24.43 -18.47 -17.42
N LYS A 409 25.23 -18.62 -16.35
CA LYS A 409 25.54 -19.93 -15.76
C LYS A 409 24.34 -20.61 -15.12
N HIS A 410 23.46 -19.87 -14.46
CA HIS A 410 22.21 -20.43 -13.95
C HIS A 410 21.32 -20.91 -15.09
N LEU A 411 21.22 -20.18 -16.21
CA LEU A 411 20.45 -20.59 -17.39
C LEU A 411 20.99 -21.89 -18.02
N GLU A 412 22.31 -22.03 -18.15
CA GLU A 412 22.96 -23.29 -18.57
C GLU A 412 22.53 -24.46 -17.67
N ILE A 413 22.64 -24.27 -16.35
CA ILE A 413 22.28 -25.31 -15.36
C ILE A 413 20.78 -25.64 -15.42
N LEU A 414 19.91 -24.64 -15.55
CA LEU A 414 18.47 -24.84 -15.65
C LEU A 414 18.09 -25.63 -16.91
N ARG A 415 18.78 -25.41 -18.04
CA ARG A 415 18.56 -26.17 -19.27
C ARG A 415 18.87 -27.66 -19.11
N GLU A 416 19.90 -27.97 -18.33
CA GLU A 416 20.33 -29.34 -18.06
C GLU A 416 19.47 -30.00 -16.96
N GLU A 417 19.25 -29.30 -15.85
CA GLU A 417 18.56 -29.85 -14.68
C GLU A 417 17.03 -29.80 -14.81
N LYS A 418 16.45 -28.83 -15.52
CA LYS A 418 15.00 -28.72 -15.75
C LYS A 418 14.14 -28.90 -14.49
N PRO A 419 14.31 -28.08 -13.44
CA PRO A 419 13.40 -28.10 -12.29
C PRO A 419 11.95 -27.81 -12.74
N PRO A 420 10.92 -28.29 -12.03
CA PRO A 420 9.52 -28.15 -12.47
C PRO A 420 9.09 -26.69 -12.66
N PHE A 421 9.55 -25.80 -11.77
CA PHE A 421 9.25 -24.38 -11.82
C PHE A 421 10.50 -23.52 -11.78
N VAL A 422 10.46 -22.37 -12.47
CA VAL A 422 11.45 -21.29 -12.32
C VAL A 422 10.73 -19.97 -12.19
N VAL A 423 11.28 -19.05 -11.40
CA VAL A 423 10.91 -17.64 -11.44
C VAL A 423 12.08 -16.81 -11.95
N VAL A 424 11.79 -15.98 -12.96
CA VAL A 424 12.71 -14.94 -13.43
C VAL A 424 12.39 -13.66 -12.67
N ALA A 425 13.18 -13.37 -11.63
CA ALA A 425 13.07 -12.14 -10.85
C ALA A 425 13.95 -11.04 -11.44
N ALA A 426 13.46 -9.80 -11.44
CA ALA A 426 14.15 -8.65 -12.02
C ALA A 426 14.73 -8.91 -13.43
N GLY A 427 13.96 -9.63 -14.26
CA GLY A 427 14.35 -10.03 -15.61
C GLY A 427 13.34 -9.61 -16.67
N THR A 428 13.48 -10.17 -17.87
CA THR A 428 12.70 -9.79 -19.05
C THR A 428 11.75 -10.89 -19.51
N ILE A 429 10.76 -10.51 -20.31
CA ILE A 429 9.88 -11.47 -21.00
C ILE A 429 10.72 -12.45 -21.84
N GLN A 430 11.75 -11.97 -22.54
CA GLN A 430 12.62 -12.83 -23.34
C GLN A 430 13.32 -13.91 -22.52
N GLN A 431 13.83 -13.56 -21.34
CA GLN A 431 14.43 -14.53 -20.42
C GLN A 431 13.39 -15.55 -19.94
N ALA A 432 12.16 -15.12 -19.63
CA ALA A 432 11.10 -16.05 -19.28
C ALA A 432 10.75 -17.01 -20.43
N LYS A 433 10.69 -16.51 -21.67
CA LYS A 433 10.47 -17.34 -22.88
C LYS A 433 11.61 -18.31 -23.13
N GLU A 434 12.85 -17.89 -22.89
CA GLU A 434 14.02 -18.75 -22.97
C GLU A 434 13.90 -19.93 -21.99
N VAL A 435 13.57 -19.66 -20.72
CA VAL A 435 13.38 -20.72 -19.71
C VAL A 435 12.20 -21.63 -20.07
N GLN A 436 11.09 -21.08 -20.58
CA GLN A 436 9.97 -21.88 -21.09
C GLN A 436 10.39 -22.83 -22.22
N SER A 437 11.32 -22.43 -23.09
CA SER A 437 11.82 -23.28 -24.18
C SER A 437 12.56 -24.52 -23.70
N TYR A 438 13.00 -24.55 -22.43
CA TYR A 438 13.61 -25.72 -21.80
C TYR A 438 12.58 -26.76 -21.32
N GLY A 439 11.28 -26.44 -21.43
CA GLY A 439 10.19 -27.25 -20.90
C GLY A 439 9.84 -26.97 -19.44
N ILE A 440 10.26 -25.82 -18.91
CA ILE A 440 10.10 -25.44 -17.50
C ILE A 440 8.90 -24.49 -17.33
N THR A 441 8.05 -24.74 -16.34
CA THR A 441 6.97 -23.81 -16.00
C THR A 441 7.55 -22.54 -15.37
N THR A 442 7.36 -21.40 -16.04
CA THR A 442 8.10 -20.18 -15.71
C THR A 442 7.19 -19.07 -15.20
N PHE A 443 7.42 -18.66 -13.95
CA PHE A 443 6.93 -17.41 -13.37
C PHE A 443 7.79 -16.23 -13.82
N LEU A 444 7.16 -15.11 -14.15
CA LEU A 444 7.83 -13.83 -14.39
C LEU A 444 7.41 -12.80 -13.35
N HIS A 445 8.38 -12.14 -12.73
CA HIS A 445 8.10 -10.99 -11.89
C HIS A 445 7.74 -9.77 -12.75
N THR A 446 6.55 -9.21 -12.54
CA THR A 446 6.01 -8.11 -13.35
C THR A 446 5.77 -6.88 -12.46
N PRO A 447 6.74 -5.95 -12.34
CA PRO A 447 6.68 -4.84 -11.39
C PRO A 447 5.78 -3.67 -11.85
N SER A 448 5.17 -3.78 -13.04
CA SER A 448 4.27 -2.77 -13.58
C SER A 448 3.10 -3.39 -14.35
N PRO A 449 1.95 -2.71 -14.43
CA PRO A 449 0.80 -3.17 -15.21
C PRO A 449 1.11 -3.34 -16.71
N ALA A 450 2.04 -2.55 -17.25
CA ALA A 450 2.46 -2.64 -18.64
C ALA A 450 3.21 -3.96 -18.91
N ILE A 451 4.23 -4.27 -18.12
CA ILE A 451 5.00 -5.52 -18.26
C ILE A 451 4.08 -6.74 -18.01
N PHE A 452 3.14 -6.63 -17.07
CA PHE A 452 2.11 -7.67 -16.84
C PHE A 452 1.28 -7.96 -18.10
N ALA A 453 0.76 -6.92 -18.77
CA ALA A 453 -0.02 -7.07 -20.00
C ALA A 453 0.83 -7.62 -21.16
N GLU A 454 2.02 -7.08 -21.38
CA GLU A 454 2.96 -7.53 -22.41
C GLU A 454 3.36 -8.99 -22.21
N ALA A 455 3.52 -9.45 -20.96
CA ALA A 455 3.84 -10.84 -20.66
C ALA A 455 2.68 -11.79 -21.04
N ILE A 456 1.42 -11.40 -20.81
CA ILE A 456 0.24 -12.16 -21.24
C ILE A 456 0.21 -12.25 -22.77
N GLU A 457 0.47 -11.14 -23.46
CA GLU A 457 0.52 -11.11 -24.93
C GLU A 457 1.58 -12.06 -25.48
N ALA A 458 2.76 -12.10 -24.84
CA ALA A 458 3.86 -13.01 -25.17
C ALA A 458 3.62 -14.48 -24.75
N GLY A 459 2.50 -14.79 -24.09
CA GLY A 459 2.13 -16.13 -23.68
C GLY A 459 2.84 -16.64 -22.41
N VAL A 460 3.25 -15.72 -21.53
CA VAL A 460 3.71 -16.06 -20.18
C VAL A 460 2.51 -16.11 -19.24
N ASN A 461 2.20 -17.30 -18.72
CA ASN A 461 0.94 -17.55 -18.00
C ASN A 461 1.05 -17.50 -16.47
N TYR A 462 2.27 -17.38 -15.91
CA TYR A 462 2.52 -17.34 -14.48
C TYR A 462 3.21 -16.03 -14.15
N LEU A 463 2.50 -15.12 -13.48
CA LEU A 463 2.95 -13.74 -13.29
C LEU A 463 2.91 -13.38 -11.81
N VAL A 464 3.95 -12.70 -11.33
CA VAL A 464 4.06 -12.26 -9.94
C VAL A 464 3.89 -10.74 -9.87
N LEU A 465 2.91 -10.29 -9.11
CA LEU A 465 2.64 -8.88 -8.82
C LEU A 465 3.06 -8.57 -7.38
N GLU A 466 4.27 -8.04 -7.22
CA GLU A 466 4.85 -7.70 -5.92
C GLU A 466 4.77 -6.21 -5.61
N GLY A 467 4.02 -5.85 -4.58
CA GLY A 467 3.93 -4.48 -4.08
C GLY A 467 5.17 -4.05 -3.28
N MET A 468 5.42 -2.74 -3.22
CA MET A 468 6.63 -2.17 -2.59
C MET A 468 6.76 -2.40 -1.07
N GLU A 469 5.73 -2.89 -0.40
CA GLU A 469 5.75 -3.34 0.99
C GLU A 469 6.49 -4.68 1.19
N CYS A 470 6.87 -5.38 0.10
CA CYS A 470 7.66 -6.60 0.15
C CYS A 470 9.04 -6.39 0.81
N GLY A 471 9.69 -7.48 1.19
CA GLY A 471 11.05 -7.47 1.72
C GLY A 471 12.09 -7.61 0.62
N GLY A 472 13.28 -7.06 0.84
CA GLY A 472 14.33 -7.09 -0.18
C GLY A 472 14.17 -5.97 -1.20
N HIS A 473 14.55 -6.20 -2.46
CA HIS A 473 14.49 -5.16 -3.49
C HIS A 473 13.05 -4.83 -3.85
N ILE A 474 12.70 -3.55 -3.87
CA ILE A 474 11.31 -3.11 -4.02
C ILE A 474 11.11 -2.22 -5.26
N GLY A 475 9.94 -2.35 -5.89
CA GLY A 475 9.44 -1.41 -6.89
C GLY A 475 8.94 -0.09 -6.26
N ILE A 476 8.18 0.68 -7.03
CA ILE A 476 7.61 1.97 -6.58
C ILE A 476 6.09 1.93 -6.37
N LEU A 477 5.39 0.92 -6.89
CA LEU A 477 3.93 0.79 -6.75
C LEU A 477 3.58 -0.01 -5.50
N THR A 478 2.58 0.42 -4.75
CA THR A 478 1.99 -0.37 -3.64
C THR A 478 1.18 -1.53 -4.19
N SER A 479 0.95 -2.57 -3.37
CA SER A 479 0.14 -3.73 -3.79
C SER A 479 -1.22 -3.32 -4.33
N PHE A 480 -1.98 -2.48 -3.62
CA PHE A 480 -3.31 -2.07 -4.08
C PHE A 480 -3.28 -1.38 -5.43
N VAL A 481 -2.31 -0.49 -5.68
CA VAL A 481 -2.19 0.19 -6.96
C VAL A 481 -1.75 -0.76 -8.07
N LEU A 482 -0.73 -1.58 -7.82
CA LEU A 482 -0.22 -2.54 -8.80
C LEU A 482 -1.29 -3.58 -9.17
N TRP A 483 -1.97 -4.15 -8.16
CA TRP A 483 -2.98 -5.18 -8.34
C TRP A 483 -4.22 -4.63 -9.03
N GLU A 484 -4.75 -3.48 -8.62
CA GLU A 484 -5.91 -2.83 -9.25
C GLU A 484 -5.69 -2.63 -10.75
N LEU A 485 -4.59 -1.96 -11.12
CA LEU A 485 -4.29 -1.66 -12.51
C LEU A 485 -4.03 -2.92 -13.33
N SER A 486 -3.33 -3.90 -12.76
CA SER A 486 -3.03 -5.16 -13.46
C SER A 486 -4.29 -6.00 -13.70
N LEU A 487 -5.26 -5.99 -12.77
CA LEU A 487 -6.55 -6.67 -12.96
C LEU A 487 -7.41 -5.99 -14.04
N HIS A 488 -7.38 -4.65 -14.15
CA HIS A 488 -7.99 -3.96 -15.29
C HIS A 488 -7.33 -4.32 -16.62
N ARG A 489 -5.99 -4.45 -16.64
CA ARG A 489 -5.28 -4.93 -17.84
C ARG A 489 -5.65 -6.37 -18.18
N LEU A 490 -5.79 -7.25 -17.19
CA LEU A 490 -6.23 -8.63 -17.39
C LEU A 490 -7.63 -8.69 -18.01
N GLN A 491 -8.55 -7.83 -17.57
CA GLN A 491 -9.91 -7.79 -18.11
C GLN A 491 -9.94 -7.51 -19.63
N ALA A 492 -8.98 -6.72 -20.16
CA ALA A 492 -8.87 -6.49 -21.59
C ALA A 492 -8.58 -7.78 -22.41
N PHE A 493 -8.08 -8.84 -21.78
CA PHE A 493 -7.83 -10.14 -22.40
C PHE A 493 -9.00 -11.12 -22.28
N GLU A 494 -10.14 -10.70 -21.72
CA GLU A 494 -11.29 -11.58 -21.43
C GLU A 494 -11.71 -12.43 -22.63
N LYS A 495 -11.90 -11.81 -23.80
CA LYS A 495 -12.29 -12.52 -25.04
C LYS A 495 -11.27 -13.60 -25.41
N LYS A 496 -9.98 -13.22 -25.52
CA LYS A 496 -8.87 -14.11 -25.92
C LYS A 496 -8.69 -15.29 -24.96
N LEU A 497 -8.80 -15.04 -23.66
CA LEU A 497 -8.64 -16.07 -22.62
C LEU A 497 -9.83 -17.04 -22.59
N LYS A 498 -11.06 -16.53 -22.73
CA LYS A 498 -12.26 -17.37 -22.81
C LYS A 498 -12.26 -18.27 -24.06
N GLU A 499 -11.92 -17.72 -25.22
CA GLU A 499 -11.84 -18.48 -26.48
C GLU A 499 -10.79 -19.60 -26.42
N SER A 500 -9.63 -19.32 -25.83
CA SER A 500 -8.56 -20.32 -25.64
C SER A 500 -8.76 -21.25 -24.45
N ARG A 501 -9.82 -21.05 -23.65
CA ARG A 501 -10.09 -21.75 -22.38
C ARG A 501 -8.88 -21.75 -21.45
N ARG A 502 -8.13 -20.64 -21.44
CA ARG A 502 -6.92 -20.45 -20.62
C ARG A 502 -7.20 -19.46 -19.49
N LYS A 503 -6.58 -19.71 -18.34
CA LYS A 503 -6.51 -18.77 -17.22
C LYS A 503 -5.06 -18.41 -16.94
N ILE A 504 -4.82 -17.17 -16.54
CA ILE A 504 -3.51 -16.70 -16.08
C ILE A 504 -3.35 -17.04 -14.60
N THR A 505 -2.23 -17.61 -14.19
CA THR A 505 -1.89 -17.73 -12.77
C THR A 505 -1.26 -16.44 -12.30
N VAL A 506 -1.93 -15.73 -11.39
CA VAL A 506 -1.50 -14.46 -10.83
C VAL A 506 -1.12 -14.65 -9.38
N ALA A 507 0.16 -14.49 -9.08
CA ALA A 507 0.72 -14.56 -7.75
C ALA A 507 0.75 -13.17 -7.11
N PHE A 508 -0.05 -12.99 -6.07
CA PHE A 508 -0.11 -11.75 -5.29
C PHE A 508 0.98 -11.79 -4.23
N ALA A 509 1.90 -10.81 -4.27
CA ALA A 509 3.10 -10.77 -3.46
C ALA A 509 3.27 -9.43 -2.74
N GLY A 510 3.91 -9.47 -1.56
CA GLY A 510 4.13 -8.31 -0.70
C GLY A 510 3.03 -8.17 0.36
N GLY A 511 3.41 -8.04 1.63
CA GLY A 511 2.48 -7.76 2.72
C GLY A 511 1.61 -8.93 3.23
N ILE A 512 1.71 -10.15 2.68
CA ILE A 512 0.87 -11.29 3.09
C ILE A 512 1.58 -12.12 4.18
N GLY A 513 0.93 -12.36 5.32
CA GLY A 513 1.55 -13.15 6.40
C GLY A 513 0.71 -13.50 7.63
N ASP A 514 -0.55 -13.09 7.69
CA ASP A 514 -1.51 -13.38 8.77
C ASP A 514 -2.94 -13.48 8.20
N ARG A 515 -3.92 -13.84 9.04
CA ARG A 515 -5.33 -13.94 8.60
C ARG A 515 -5.92 -12.65 8.01
N PHE A 516 -5.49 -11.46 8.45
CA PHE A 516 -6.04 -10.18 7.96
C PHE A 516 -5.49 -9.80 6.59
N SER A 517 -4.17 -9.88 6.41
CA SER A 517 -3.52 -9.69 5.10
C SER A 517 -3.99 -10.73 4.09
N ALA A 518 -4.13 -12.00 4.51
CA ALA A 518 -4.68 -13.07 3.70
C ALA A 518 -6.16 -12.84 3.33
N ALA A 519 -7.00 -12.39 4.26
CA ALA A 519 -8.40 -12.07 3.98
C ALA A 519 -8.52 -11.03 2.85
N GLN A 520 -7.78 -9.92 2.96
CA GLN A 520 -7.75 -8.89 1.93
C GLN A 520 -7.26 -9.43 0.59
N ALA A 521 -6.10 -10.11 0.56
CA ALA A 521 -5.51 -10.63 -0.66
C ALA A 521 -6.37 -11.74 -1.32
N ALA A 522 -7.10 -12.54 -0.53
CA ALA A 522 -8.02 -13.55 -1.06
C ALA A 522 -9.16 -12.92 -1.86
N VAL A 523 -9.64 -11.73 -1.47
CA VAL A 523 -10.66 -11.01 -2.25
C VAL A 523 -10.13 -10.62 -3.63
N LEU A 524 -8.88 -10.19 -3.71
CA LEU A 524 -8.23 -9.88 -4.98
C LEU A 524 -7.97 -11.15 -5.81
N CYS A 525 -7.54 -12.24 -5.17
CA CYS A 525 -7.37 -13.56 -5.84
C CYS A 525 -8.67 -14.09 -6.45
N GLY A 526 -9.81 -13.76 -5.84
CA GLY A 526 -11.16 -14.13 -6.29
C GLY A 526 -11.82 -13.12 -7.23
N ALA A 527 -11.13 -12.03 -7.63
CA ALA A 527 -11.76 -10.92 -8.35
C ALA A 527 -12.19 -11.26 -9.79
N LEU A 528 -11.43 -12.12 -10.49
CA LEU A 528 -11.66 -12.48 -11.89
C LEU A 528 -11.55 -14.00 -12.11
N PRO A 529 -12.42 -14.83 -11.47
CA PRO A 529 -12.27 -16.28 -11.42
C PRO A 529 -12.42 -16.98 -12.79
N ALA A 530 -13.02 -16.29 -13.76
CA ALA A 530 -13.12 -16.74 -15.14
C ALA A 530 -11.82 -16.53 -15.94
N LEU A 531 -10.94 -15.61 -15.52
CA LEU A 531 -9.75 -15.19 -16.26
C LEU A 531 -8.44 -15.59 -15.59
N MET A 532 -8.45 -15.79 -14.28
CA MET A 532 -7.24 -16.10 -13.52
C MET A 532 -7.43 -17.15 -12.43
N HIS A 533 -6.29 -17.71 -12.05
CA HIS A 533 -6.08 -18.37 -10.76
C HIS A 533 -5.25 -17.44 -9.87
N GLY A 534 -5.84 -16.95 -8.79
CA GLY A 534 -5.10 -16.22 -7.77
C GLY A 534 -4.35 -17.18 -6.83
N VAL A 535 -3.08 -16.89 -6.57
CA VAL A 535 -2.25 -17.63 -5.61
C VAL A 535 -1.51 -16.65 -4.70
N PHE A 536 -1.15 -17.09 -3.50
CA PHE A 536 -0.34 -16.31 -2.56
C PHE A 536 1.15 -16.54 -2.77
N TRP A 537 1.92 -15.46 -2.78
CA TRP A 537 3.38 -15.48 -2.81
C TRP A 537 3.94 -14.83 -1.55
N VAL A 538 4.51 -15.66 -0.68
CA VAL A 538 4.83 -15.31 0.70
C VAL A 538 6.33 -15.43 0.95
N GLY A 539 6.91 -14.39 1.55
CA GLY A 539 8.32 -14.34 1.95
C GLY A 539 8.48 -14.17 3.46
N THR A 540 8.35 -12.93 3.94
CA THR A 540 8.61 -12.54 5.34
C THR A 540 7.95 -13.43 6.40
N ALA A 541 6.71 -13.90 6.18
CA ALA A 541 6.03 -14.74 7.16
C ALA A 541 6.75 -16.07 7.44
N TYR A 542 7.43 -16.64 6.43
CA TYR A 542 8.22 -17.86 6.60
C TYR A 542 9.49 -17.65 7.42
N LEU A 543 10.01 -16.42 7.55
CA LEU A 543 11.14 -16.12 8.44
C LEU A 543 10.77 -16.31 9.92
N LEU A 544 9.47 -16.33 10.23
CA LEU A 544 8.91 -16.50 11.57
C LEU A 544 8.30 -17.89 11.76
N THR A 545 8.79 -18.90 11.04
CA THR A 545 8.43 -20.30 11.30
C THR A 545 9.45 -20.99 12.21
N LYS A 546 9.02 -22.00 12.97
CA LYS A 546 9.93 -22.79 13.82
C LYS A 546 10.94 -23.55 12.96
N GLU A 547 10.47 -24.05 11.84
CA GLU A 547 11.17 -24.96 10.96
C GLU A 547 12.31 -24.27 10.22
N ILE A 548 12.18 -23.00 9.83
CA ILE A 548 13.26 -22.28 9.12
C ILE A 548 14.53 -22.14 9.96
N VAL A 549 14.39 -22.02 11.29
CA VAL A 549 15.52 -22.02 12.22
C VAL A 549 15.91 -23.45 12.57
N GLY A 550 14.93 -24.35 12.77
CA GLY A 550 15.15 -25.75 13.12
C GLY A 550 15.98 -26.53 12.10
N THR A 551 15.84 -26.22 10.80
CA THR A 551 16.65 -26.81 9.72
C THR A 551 18.01 -26.13 9.53
N GLY A 552 18.31 -25.07 10.29
CA GLY A 552 19.51 -24.26 10.09
C GLY A 552 19.49 -23.43 8.80
N THR A 553 18.31 -23.29 8.16
CA THR A 553 18.12 -22.47 6.95
C THR A 553 18.35 -20.99 7.28
N LEU A 554 17.85 -20.52 8.42
CA LEU A 554 18.00 -19.16 8.93
C LEU A 554 18.65 -19.15 10.32
N LYS A 555 19.57 -18.21 10.57
CA LYS A 555 20.13 -18.03 11.92
C LYS A 555 19.10 -17.49 12.93
N PRO A 556 19.11 -17.96 14.20
CA PRO A 556 18.18 -17.52 15.23
C PRO A 556 18.12 -16.00 15.45
N LEU A 557 19.25 -15.30 15.34
CA LEU A 557 19.32 -13.85 15.50
C LEU A 557 18.38 -13.11 14.54
N TYR A 558 18.34 -13.53 13.27
CA TYR A 558 17.46 -12.91 12.28
C TYR A 558 16.00 -13.02 12.75
N GLN A 559 15.54 -14.22 13.09
CA GLN A 559 14.17 -14.43 13.54
C GLN A 559 13.83 -13.59 14.78
N ARG A 560 14.76 -13.47 15.76
CA ARG A 560 14.57 -12.60 16.93
C ARG A 560 14.45 -11.13 16.55
N LEU A 561 15.28 -10.63 15.65
CA LEU A 561 15.20 -9.25 15.16
C LEU A 561 13.88 -9.00 14.43
N ALA A 562 13.44 -9.96 13.60
CA ALA A 562 12.16 -9.87 12.90
C ALA A 562 10.97 -9.82 13.87
N LEU A 563 10.93 -10.66 14.91
CA LEU A 563 9.87 -10.63 15.93
C LEU A 563 9.75 -9.28 16.67
N ASN A 564 10.89 -8.60 16.85
CA ASN A 564 10.96 -7.31 17.55
C ASN A 564 10.83 -6.10 16.61
N ALA A 565 10.79 -6.31 15.30
CA ALA A 565 10.68 -5.23 14.32
C ALA A 565 9.25 -4.66 14.30
N LYS A 566 9.11 -3.39 14.67
CA LYS A 566 7.86 -2.63 14.62
C LYS A 566 7.70 -1.81 13.34
N GLU A 567 8.80 -1.62 12.61
CA GLU A 567 8.87 -0.82 11.39
C GLU A 567 9.98 -1.38 10.48
N THR A 568 10.07 -0.83 9.26
CA THR A 568 11.12 -1.15 8.30
C THR A 568 11.72 0.12 7.73
N MET A 569 12.90 0.02 7.14
CA MET A 569 13.59 1.13 6.46
C MET A 569 13.87 0.75 5.01
N VAL A 570 13.98 1.76 4.14
CA VAL A 570 14.38 1.57 2.74
C VAL A 570 15.79 2.13 2.53
N LEU A 571 16.69 1.24 2.11
CA LEU A 571 18.06 1.55 1.71
C LEU A 571 18.12 1.77 0.20
N GLY A 572 19.12 2.49 -0.30
CA GLY A 572 19.40 2.63 -1.73
C GLY A 572 18.45 3.57 -2.47
N GLU A 573 17.64 4.33 -1.72
CA GLU A 573 16.70 5.31 -2.26
C GLU A 573 17.43 6.39 -3.08
N THR A 574 18.63 6.78 -2.65
CA THR A 574 19.37 7.86 -3.31
C THR A 574 19.99 7.42 -4.64
N VAL A 575 20.15 6.11 -4.86
CA VAL A 575 20.81 5.52 -6.03
C VAL A 575 19.88 4.70 -6.92
N ASN A 576 18.58 4.70 -6.61
CA ASN A 576 17.54 3.94 -7.31
C ASN A 576 17.76 2.41 -7.28
N THR A 577 18.30 1.89 -6.17
CA THR A 577 18.46 0.45 -5.89
C THR A 577 17.77 0.14 -4.56
N ARG A 578 16.46 0.37 -4.50
CA ARG A 578 15.69 0.38 -3.26
C ARG A 578 15.62 -1.02 -2.67
N ALA A 579 15.95 -1.17 -1.38
CA ALA A 579 15.81 -2.41 -0.65
C ALA A 579 15.26 -2.20 0.77
N ARG A 580 14.26 -2.98 1.17
CA ARG A 580 13.61 -2.89 2.48
C ARG A 580 14.23 -3.82 3.51
N SER A 581 14.54 -3.28 4.68
CA SER A 581 15.29 -3.96 5.75
C SER A 581 14.81 -3.60 7.15
N ILE A 582 15.18 -4.42 8.14
CA ILE A 582 15.02 -4.11 9.58
C ILE A 582 15.92 -2.91 9.95
N PRO A 583 15.48 -1.99 10.85
CA PRO A 583 16.27 -0.87 11.38
C PRO A 583 17.52 -1.21 12.24
N THR A 584 18.42 -2.07 11.75
CA THR A 584 19.66 -2.45 12.45
C THR A 584 20.76 -1.37 12.37
N PRO A 585 21.86 -1.48 13.14
CA PRO A 585 22.99 -0.57 13.02
C PRO A 585 23.53 -0.45 11.58
N PHE A 586 23.63 -1.59 10.88
CA PHE A 586 24.02 -1.62 9.46
C PHE A 586 23.09 -0.75 8.61
N ALA A 587 21.78 -0.99 8.66
CA ALA A 587 20.80 -0.26 7.84
C ALA A 587 20.84 1.25 8.11
N LYS A 588 20.95 1.65 9.39
CA LYS A 588 21.06 3.06 9.80
C LYS A 588 22.34 3.72 9.27
N GLU A 589 23.46 3.00 9.33
CA GLU A 589 24.74 3.49 8.82
C GLU A 589 24.72 3.64 7.29
N ILE A 590 24.08 2.72 6.55
CA ILE A 590 23.91 2.86 5.10
C ILE A 590 23.13 4.13 4.76
N ILE A 591 21.98 4.39 5.40
CA ILE A 591 21.20 5.61 5.15
C ILE A 591 22.02 6.86 5.50
N LYS A 592 22.74 6.84 6.62
CA LYS A 592 23.61 7.96 7.01
C LYS A 592 24.62 8.27 5.91
N ARG A 593 25.33 7.27 5.39
CA ARG A 593 26.29 7.43 4.29
C ARG A 593 25.62 7.91 3.00
N GLU A 594 24.43 7.42 2.67
CA GLU A 594 23.68 7.91 1.51
C GLU A 594 23.40 9.42 1.60
N LEU A 595 22.98 9.90 2.77
CA LEU A 595 22.70 11.32 3.02
C LEU A 595 23.99 12.16 3.03
N GLU A 596 25.07 11.66 3.63
CA GLU A 596 26.39 12.32 3.61
C GLU A 596 26.91 12.49 2.17
N ARG A 597 26.79 11.45 1.34
CA ARG A 597 27.21 11.51 -0.06
C ARG A 597 26.36 12.48 -0.89
N LEU A 598 25.06 12.60 -0.58
CA LEU A 598 24.20 13.61 -1.19
C LEU A 598 24.62 15.02 -0.80
N ARG A 599 24.94 15.23 0.49
CA ARG A 599 25.43 16.51 1.03
C ARG A 599 26.76 16.92 0.41
N GLN A 600 27.67 15.97 0.21
CA GLN A 600 28.96 16.18 -0.45
C GLN A 600 28.84 16.44 -1.96
N GLY A 601 27.65 16.30 -2.55
CA GLY A 601 27.43 16.56 -3.98
C GLY A 601 27.96 15.46 -4.91
N LEU A 602 28.23 14.24 -4.41
CA LEU A 602 28.74 13.15 -5.24
C LEU A 602 27.77 12.80 -6.38
N SER A 603 28.33 12.45 -7.53
CA SER A 603 27.56 12.04 -8.70
C SER A 603 26.76 10.76 -8.41
N LEU A 604 25.66 10.54 -9.15
CA LEU A 604 24.87 9.32 -9.02
C LEU A 604 25.72 8.05 -9.22
N LYS A 605 26.68 8.09 -10.15
CA LYS A 605 27.59 6.97 -10.45
C LYS A 605 28.47 6.63 -9.26
N GLU A 606 29.12 7.62 -8.65
CA GLU A 606 29.98 7.43 -7.47
C GLU A 606 29.17 6.92 -6.28
N ARG A 607 27.99 7.52 -6.04
CA ARG A 607 27.10 7.09 -4.95
C ARG A 607 26.66 5.64 -5.13
N LYS A 608 26.30 5.25 -6.35
CA LYS A 608 25.89 3.87 -6.67
C LYS A 608 27.02 2.87 -6.43
N HIS A 609 28.22 3.16 -6.94
CA HIS A 609 29.39 2.31 -6.73
C HIS A 609 29.73 2.13 -5.23
N GLN A 610 29.71 3.22 -4.46
CA GLN A 610 29.99 3.12 -3.03
C GLN A 610 28.88 2.41 -2.26
N TYR A 611 27.60 2.62 -2.62
CA TYR A 611 26.46 1.92 -2.04
C TYR A 611 26.55 0.40 -2.27
N GLU A 612 26.88 -0.02 -3.49
CA GLU A 612 27.07 -1.44 -3.83
C GLU A 612 28.19 -2.06 -2.99
N ARG A 613 29.33 -1.37 -2.87
CA ARG A 613 30.45 -1.81 -2.03
C ARG A 613 30.05 -1.95 -0.56
N ASP A 614 29.30 -1.00 -0.01
CA ASP A 614 28.89 -1.04 1.40
C ASP A 614 27.92 -2.21 1.71
N ASN A 615 27.19 -2.70 0.71
CA ASN A 615 26.18 -3.76 0.86
C ASN A 615 26.68 -5.17 0.51
N LEU A 616 27.90 -5.30 -0.01
CA LEU A 616 28.43 -6.57 -0.47
C LEU A 616 28.46 -7.62 0.65
N GLY A 617 27.78 -8.75 0.44
CA GLY A 617 27.74 -9.87 1.40
C GLY A 617 26.86 -9.64 2.64
N ALA A 618 26.32 -8.45 2.86
CA ALA A 618 25.59 -8.10 4.09
C ALA A 618 24.33 -8.98 4.32
N THR A 619 23.65 -9.38 3.26
CA THR A 619 22.49 -10.30 3.35
C THR A 619 22.90 -11.71 3.78
N ARG A 620 24.07 -12.20 3.32
CA ARG A 620 24.59 -13.50 3.75
C ARG A 620 25.01 -13.47 5.21
N ILE A 621 25.64 -12.39 5.65
CA ILE A 621 25.94 -12.16 7.07
C ILE A 621 24.65 -12.26 7.88
N ALA A 622 23.60 -11.53 7.51
CA ALA A 622 22.32 -11.56 8.21
C ALA A 622 21.67 -12.96 8.24
N ALA A 623 21.58 -13.65 7.10
CA ALA A 623 20.86 -14.92 6.99
C ALA A 623 21.63 -16.12 7.54
N ARG A 624 22.93 -16.20 7.24
CA ARG A 624 23.79 -17.37 7.47
C ARG A 624 24.80 -17.18 8.59
N GLY A 625 25.02 -15.95 9.08
CA GLY A 625 26.08 -15.70 10.06
C GLY A 625 27.46 -16.03 9.50
N GLU A 626 27.66 -15.71 8.22
CA GLU A 626 28.89 -16.02 7.47
C GLU A 626 29.36 -14.78 6.73
N ILE A 627 30.68 -14.56 6.71
CA ILE A 627 31.33 -13.46 5.99
C ILE A 627 32.25 -14.00 4.89
N TRP A 628 32.47 -13.20 3.86
CA TRP A 628 33.36 -13.53 2.76
C TRP A 628 34.79 -13.78 3.25
N ASN A 629 35.35 -14.92 2.89
CA ASN A 629 36.75 -15.25 3.09
C ASN A 629 37.57 -14.88 1.84
N PRO A 630 38.43 -13.85 1.89
CA PRO A 630 39.26 -13.46 0.75
C PRO A 630 40.24 -14.56 0.32
N GLU A 631 40.68 -15.41 1.25
CA GLU A 631 41.61 -16.52 0.99
C GLU A 631 40.91 -17.81 0.53
N GLY A 632 39.57 -17.84 0.55
CA GLY A 632 38.83 -19.01 0.07
C GLY A 632 38.99 -19.22 -1.44
N GLU A 633 38.40 -20.30 -1.94
CA GLU A 633 38.30 -20.58 -3.36
C GLU A 633 36.84 -20.44 -3.83
N ASP A 634 36.63 -19.89 -5.03
CA ASP A 634 35.27 -19.71 -5.54
C ASP A 634 34.59 -21.07 -5.70
N ASP A 635 33.30 -21.12 -5.39
CA ASP A 635 32.50 -22.35 -5.48
C ASP A 635 32.96 -23.48 -4.54
N LYS A 636 33.77 -23.15 -3.51
CA LYS A 636 34.20 -24.07 -2.44
C LYS A 636 33.63 -23.65 -1.07
N PRO A 637 33.45 -24.59 -0.13
CA PRO A 637 32.92 -24.27 1.21
C PRO A 637 33.78 -23.26 2.01
N ASN A 638 35.09 -23.22 1.76
CA ASN A 638 36.02 -22.29 2.43
C ASN A 638 35.89 -20.83 1.97
N ARG A 639 35.05 -20.52 0.96
CA ARG A 639 34.77 -19.15 0.51
C ARG A 639 34.07 -18.30 1.57
N PHE A 640 33.42 -18.92 2.54
CA PHE A 640 32.73 -18.24 3.62
C PHE A 640 33.21 -18.76 4.97
N MET A 641 33.39 -17.86 5.93
CA MET A 641 33.76 -18.20 7.30
C MET A 641 32.68 -17.72 8.29
N PRO A 642 32.46 -18.42 9.41
CA PRO A 642 31.47 -18.02 10.39
C PRO A 642 31.84 -16.68 11.05
N ILE A 643 30.81 -15.90 11.41
CA ILE A 643 30.95 -14.71 12.26
C ILE A 643 30.14 -14.91 13.54
N ASN A 644 30.60 -14.30 14.64
CA ASN A 644 29.85 -14.32 15.89
C ASN A 644 28.54 -13.49 15.80
N GLU A 645 27.66 -13.67 16.77
CA GLU A 645 26.34 -13.03 16.76
C GLU A 645 26.42 -11.49 16.77
N GLU A 646 27.40 -10.91 17.49
CA GLU A 646 27.62 -9.46 17.49
C GLU A 646 28.01 -8.95 16.10
N GLY A 647 28.96 -9.62 15.43
CA GLY A 647 29.35 -9.27 14.06
C GLY A 647 28.19 -9.46 13.07
N GLN A 648 27.35 -10.48 13.28
CA GLN A 648 26.13 -10.69 12.52
C GLN A 648 25.17 -9.50 12.68
N TYR A 649 24.91 -9.06 13.91
CA TYR A 649 24.04 -7.93 14.22
C TYR A 649 24.53 -6.62 13.60
N GLN A 650 25.83 -6.33 13.77
CA GLN A 650 26.43 -5.06 13.34
C GLN A 650 26.58 -4.92 11.82
N LYS A 651 26.84 -6.03 11.11
CA LYS A 651 27.18 -6.02 9.68
C LYS A 651 26.10 -6.62 8.78
N GLY A 652 25.07 -7.24 9.35
CA GLY A 652 24.02 -7.90 8.60
C GLY A 652 22.97 -6.93 8.05
N ASN A 653 22.55 -7.17 6.80
CA ASN A 653 21.39 -6.54 6.19
C ASN A 653 20.18 -7.50 6.22
N TYR A 654 19.19 -7.19 7.05
CA TYR A 654 18.06 -8.06 7.36
C TYR A 654 16.84 -7.70 6.52
N LEU A 655 16.84 -8.12 5.26
CA LEU A 655 15.79 -7.83 4.28
C LEU A 655 14.40 -8.35 4.66
N ILE A 656 13.44 -7.45 4.93
CA ILE A 656 12.12 -7.85 5.42
C ILE A 656 11.00 -6.92 4.94
N GLY A 657 9.79 -7.46 4.79
CA GLY A 657 8.60 -6.73 4.36
C GLY A 657 7.89 -6.02 5.52
N GLN A 658 7.06 -5.02 5.21
CA GLN A 658 6.33 -4.23 6.22
C GLN A 658 5.35 -5.06 7.06
N ILE A 659 4.88 -6.20 6.53
CA ILE A 659 4.05 -7.17 7.26
C ILE A 659 4.67 -7.59 8.60
N VAL A 660 6.00 -7.53 8.75
CA VAL A 660 6.69 -7.86 10.01
C VAL A 660 6.13 -7.09 11.20
N ALA A 661 5.64 -5.87 10.99
CA ALA A 661 5.02 -5.04 12.02
C ALA A 661 3.69 -5.62 12.57
N SER A 662 3.09 -6.63 11.92
CA SER A 662 1.90 -7.32 12.43
C SER A 662 2.21 -8.71 13.01
N LEU A 663 3.40 -9.25 12.75
CA LEU A 663 3.77 -10.62 13.14
C LEU A 663 4.49 -10.62 14.49
N ARG A 664 3.90 -11.26 15.50
CA ARG A 664 4.38 -11.20 16.91
C ARG A 664 4.66 -12.55 17.56
N CYS A 665 4.55 -13.64 16.81
CA CYS A 665 4.85 -14.98 17.31
C CYS A 665 5.55 -15.82 16.24
N VAL A 666 6.32 -16.80 16.73
CA VAL A 666 6.83 -17.88 15.89
C VAL A 666 5.74 -18.94 15.73
N ARG A 667 5.51 -19.38 14.50
CA ARG A 667 4.48 -20.37 14.14
C ARG A 667 5.13 -21.61 13.56
N THR A 668 4.45 -22.75 13.51
CA THR A 668 4.84 -23.81 12.56
C THR A 668 4.46 -23.38 11.14
N VAL A 669 5.06 -24.01 10.13
CA VAL A 669 4.63 -23.85 8.73
C VAL A 669 3.13 -24.18 8.60
N SER A 670 2.68 -25.26 9.25
CA SER A 670 1.28 -25.67 9.26
C SER A 670 0.36 -24.59 9.85
N GLN A 671 0.72 -23.99 10.99
CA GLN A 671 -0.03 -22.88 11.61
C GLN A 671 -0.06 -21.64 10.71
N LEU A 672 1.04 -21.33 10.02
CA LEU A 672 1.05 -20.24 9.04
C LEU A 672 0.09 -20.54 7.88
N HIS A 673 0.09 -21.75 7.32
CA HIS A 673 -0.84 -22.12 6.25
C HIS A 673 -2.30 -22.07 6.73
N GLN A 674 -2.58 -22.46 7.97
CA GLN A 674 -3.91 -22.33 8.57
C GLN A 674 -4.36 -20.85 8.66
N GLU A 675 -3.45 -19.95 9.10
CA GLU A 675 -3.70 -18.50 9.12
C GLU A 675 -4.03 -17.94 7.72
N LEU A 676 -3.32 -18.40 6.69
CA LEU A 676 -3.49 -17.95 5.31
C LEU A 676 -4.72 -18.56 4.61
N THR A 677 -5.31 -19.62 5.17
CA THR A 677 -6.40 -20.39 4.56
C THR A 677 -7.70 -20.26 5.37
N SER A 678 -7.97 -21.20 6.27
CA SER A 678 -9.21 -21.27 7.04
C SER A 678 -9.46 -20.03 7.90
N ASN A 679 -8.45 -19.54 8.60
CA ASN A 679 -8.62 -18.40 9.51
C ASN A 679 -8.87 -17.10 8.73
N ALA A 680 -8.27 -16.97 7.55
CA ALA A 680 -8.55 -15.85 6.64
C ALA A 680 -10.01 -15.88 6.17
N LYS A 681 -10.53 -17.05 5.74
CA LYS A 681 -11.95 -17.22 5.39
C LYS A 681 -12.87 -16.86 6.55
N GLU A 682 -12.61 -17.39 7.74
CA GLU A 682 -13.38 -17.11 8.95
C GLU A 682 -13.36 -15.61 9.30
N THR A 683 -12.21 -14.96 9.14
CA THR A 683 -12.07 -13.51 9.35
C THR A 683 -13.00 -12.73 8.42
N ILE A 684 -13.05 -13.07 7.12
CA ILE A 684 -13.95 -12.40 6.16
C ILE A 684 -15.40 -12.57 6.62
N ILE A 685 -15.82 -13.80 6.95
CA ILE A 685 -17.19 -14.09 7.39
C ILE A 685 -17.55 -13.25 8.62
N GLN A 686 -16.71 -13.27 9.65
CA GLN A 686 -16.95 -12.55 10.90
C GLN A 686 -17.00 -11.03 10.69
N LYS A 687 -16.05 -10.47 9.94
CA LYS A 687 -15.94 -9.02 9.73
C LYS A 687 -17.02 -8.46 8.80
N THR A 688 -17.61 -9.29 7.94
CA THR A 688 -18.58 -8.84 6.94
C THR A 688 -20.02 -9.27 7.21
N GLN A 689 -20.27 -10.03 8.29
CA GLN A 689 -21.61 -10.56 8.62
C GLN A 689 -22.69 -9.46 8.70
N THR A 690 -22.35 -8.29 9.25
CA THR A 690 -23.27 -7.14 9.37
C THR A 690 -23.17 -6.21 8.16
N LEU A 691 -22.00 -6.15 7.51
CA LEU A 691 -21.75 -5.29 6.38
C LEU A 691 -22.55 -5.71 5.14
N LEU A 692 -22.56 -7.00 4.78
CA LEU A 692 -23.23 -7.45 3.54
C LEU A 692 -24.75 -7.20 3.55
N PRO A 693 -25.50 -7.50 4.63
CA PRO A 693 -26.90 -7.11 4.73
C PRO A 693 -27.09 -5.59 4.69
N HIS A 694 -26.19 -4.85 5.35
CA HIS A 694 -26.25 -3.39 5.39
C HIS A 694 -26.06 -2.76 4.00
N LEU A 695 -25.03 -3.17 3.26
CA LEU A 695 -24.81 -2.75 1.87
C LEU A 695 -26.00 -3.08 0.98
N SER A 696 -26.60 -4.27 1.16
CA SER A 696 -27.79 -4.67 0.41
C SER A 696 -28.97 -3.75 0.67
N SER A 697 -29.20 -3.36 1.93
CA SER A 697 -30.26 -2.42 2.30
C SER A 697 -30.03 -1.02 1.72
N LEU A 698 -28.79 -0.54 1.72
CA LEU A 698 -28.45 0.79 1.19
C LEU A 698 -28.55 0.87 -0.33
N LEU A 699 -28.12 -0.16 -1.04
CA LEU A 699 -28.18 -0.21 -2.51
C LEU A 699 -29.61 -0.40 -3.04
N ALA A 700 -30.53 -0.93 -2.23
CA ALA A 700 -31.94 -1.09 -2.61
C ALA A 700 -32.77 0.21 -2.49
N LYS A 701 -32.32 1.17 -1.67
CA LYS A 701 -33.04 2.43 -1.47
C LYS A 701 -32.67 3.42 -2.60
N LYS A 702 -33.62 3.73 -3.50
CA LYS A 702 -33.58 5.00 -4.24
C LYS A 702 -33.85 6.12 -3.25
N ILE A 703 -32.82 6.85 -2.84
CA ILE A 703 -32.99 7.94 -1.88
C ILE A 703 -33.55 9.15 -2.62
N THR A 704 -34.80 9.52 -2.33
CA THR A 704 -35.35 10.82 -2.66
C THR A 704 -34.81 11.82 -1.63
N PRO A 705 -34.16 12.94 -2.01
CA PRO A 705 -33.66 13.91 -1.06
C PRO A 705 -34.81 14.44 -0.20
N ARG A 706 -34.69 14.37 1.14
CA ARG A 706 -35.56 15.14 2.03
C ARG A 706 -35.05 16.57 2.03
N GLU A 707 -35.87 17.51 1.56
CA GLU A 707 -35.65 18.94 1.74
C GLU A 707 -35.57 19.25 3.25
N ALA A 708 -34.43 19.76 3.69
CA ALA A 708 -34.27 20.34 5.01
C ALA A 708 -34.37 21.86 4.85
N THR A 709 -35.55 22.42 5.14
CA THR A 709 -35.70 23.86 5.35
C THR A 709 -35.01 24.24 6.66
N LEU A 710 -33.94 25.03 6.58
CA LEU A 710 -33.34 25.70 7.73
C LEU A 710 -33.96 27.10 7.89
N PRO A 711 -34.42 27.49 9.09
CA PRO A 711 -34.80 28.87 9.36
C PRO A 711 -33.53 29.72 9.46
N VAL A 712 -33.43 30.73 8.60
CA VAL A 712 -32.42 31.79 8.71
C VAL A 712 -32.93 32.81 9.72
N GLN A 713 -32.31 32.89 10.90
CA GLN A 713 -32.43 34.05 11.77
C GLN A 713 -31.08 34.42 12.39
N GLY A 714 -30.67 35.67 12.14
CA GLY A 714 -29.95 36.49 13.12
C GLY A 714 -28.43 36.53 13.05
N LEU A 715 -27.86 37.16 12.03
CA LEU A 715 -26.61 37.93 12.19
C LEU A 715 -26.97 39.39 11.93
N VAL A 716 -27.22 40.15 13.01
CA VAL A 716 -27.34 41.60 12.94
C VAL A 716 -25.93 42.16 12.90
N GLU A 717 -25.62 42.83 11.80
CA GLU A 717 -24.47 43.71 11.64
C GLU A 717 -24.59 44.90 12.61
N THR A 718 -23.57 45.10 13.42
CA THR A 718 -23.33 46.39 14.08
C THR A 718 -22.65 47.31 13.09
N THR A 719 -23.37 48.31 12.59
CA THR A 719 -22.76 49.48 11.95
C THR A 719 -23.11 50.73 12.75
N GLU A 720 -22.05 51.44 13.15
CA GLU A 720 -22.07 52.78 13.69
C GLU A 720 -22.60 53.75 12.63
N GLU A 721 -23.56 54.60 13.00
CA GLU A 721 -23.68 55.95 12.43
C GLU A 721 -24.45 56.84 13.41
N GLN A 722 -23.72 57.79 14.00
CA GLN A 722 -24.26 58.99 14.61
C GLN A 722 -24.32 60.10 13.56
N VAL A 723 -25.19 61.08 13.84
CA VAL A 723 -25.26 62.45 13.32
C VAL A 723 -26.33 62.68 12.26
N GLU A 724 -27.50 63.16 12.72
CA GLU A 724 -28.17 64.30 12.09
C GLU A 724 -29.01 65.05 13.13
N GLU A 725 -28.55 66.25 13.49
CA GLU A 725 -29.35 67.29 14.12
C GLU A 725 -29.31 68.53 13.21
N SER A 726 -30.50 69.06 12.91
CA SER A 726 -30.83 70.39 12.40
C SER A 726 -30.75 70.71 10.88
N THR A 727 -31.97 70.97 10.37
CA THR A 727 -32.43 71.84 9.25
C THR A 727 -32.30 71.37 7.81
#